data_AF-W5LHU0-F1
#
_entry.id   AF-W5LHU0-F1
#
_cell.length_a   1.000
_cell.length_b   1.000
_cell.length_c   1.000
_cell.angle_alpha   90.00
_cell.angle_beta   90.00
_cell.angle_gamma   90.00
#
_symmetry.space_group_name_H-M   'P 1'
#
loop_
_entity.id
_entity.type
_entity.pdbx_description
1 polymer ?
#
loop_
_entity_poly.entity_id
_entity_poly.type
_entity_poly.pdbx_seq_one_letter_code
_entity_poly.pdbx_strand_id
1 'polypeptide(L)'
;SMDTQQAAAGVPVQITVERGNNLRGNKSEPFLSFVRAEFNGTVLGDSQKLDVPLDDCVNFSFTCSFQCSETEHTLNDLAKEPVILTVTEVFPKEKKQKQDRTSVLGQAVLDLIPLLHGESRFSSTVTLHPVPESSTETSTQTGGVTPTLEVTVSVPELLLSDSQLSQSNLLSVTVETAYSVPDAWNPATLPPSIYTAALQIPLTAEKEQILLFSNGILKTGGERETAPRPKKWPLSPRLAPDAQPIPGVFIEREPTDFEDGDLTSVEDREFRAEAECNQKRVSWDTECRCFLDAGGAAGLTRRIAECRLWPLEVMKSPQAAKAAGGKSSKEKQVDDEIQIPFHGVAYMDLTPLLYPGVKRIRGAYMLHPFYNSELQTKTKRTMSVLRESLKTSAAPPRLRRSSSAASYKAAAGKKVQLVKLLFIFDYSVVKVSQTENITDAEPQVNTEGEMYADSGSYIIIEITLEKPLVPKRPLEELANRVKELIPPRPALPRRPAGAERAVREYQAQIESVASQVLDQYQQMFGAAFVPGAEPLDPATTEQRKSRIYGELNCSGKYFAFKEQMKYAVVRIVREKMLRTKAFTDPEQLQAFLSQLYIFLVDEMHAALNKTLSANGEEVQAQTLLDCCQLKHFAREAQLNEDYQLAAHYYQERLSQDQSPSHWFDYGAFHMLMADYLKAEECFQTAVAIHQEHVPSLLMCGILAEMSRRYRDAETFLERATSIEPSSVVAWTVFGLFYLAQENPIRAEMAFLKATKLQAALTRLPEVDSTQTQVEGGQGQEVGDSESLSNTPDETDVCLSLSLICVYVYVCVCVCVCVCVYVLKMAQRALAQELLCPDGGPSSWYDLSLAHLQFLQGQYSSAEISLQEALTDHFQNPDAWALCGHLYYLMKDNKQAVKCYERTLDFVTDSSDPHPVYLRLASIYLQNREYEKAKSTYLRACRSSPSCRTWLGLGISCYRLGEMTEAEDALAEANILNNQNPEVWAYLALVCLQTGRKLEAEQSYKYTLQALLQEIRQLQERFGFGNPFFP
;
A
#
# COMPACT_ATOMS: atom_id res chain seq x y z
N SER A 1 28.37 -24.34 42.90
CA SER A 1 27.89 -25.71 43.13
C SER A 1 28.07 -26.49 41.85
N MET A 2 28.50 -27.74 41.94
CA MET A 2 28.47 -28.66 40.79
C MET A 2 26.99 -28.98 40.52
N ASP A 3 26.42 -28.39 39.48
CA ASP A 3 25.12 -28.83 38.99
C ASP A 3 25.37 -29.97 38.00
N THR A 4 25.17 -31.18 38.53
CA THR A 4 24.94 -32.39 37.76
C THR A 4 23.89 -32.14 36.69
N GLN A 5 24.24 -32.35 35.42
CA GLN A 5 23.29 -32.56 34.32
C GLN A 5 22.40 -33.76 34.69
N GLN A 6 21.28 -33.51 35.37
CA GLN A 6 20.13 -34.40 35.34
C GLN A 6 19.62 -34.37 33.90
N ALA A 7 19.69 -35.51 33.21
CA ALA A 7 18.94 -35.70 31.98
C ALA A 7 17.46 -35.38 32.30
N ALA A 8 16.91 -34.35 31.66
CA ALA A 8 15.51 -33.97 31.82
C ALA A 8 14.64 -35.23 31.60
N ALA A 9 13.86 -35.61 32.61
CA ALA A 9 12.91 -36.69 32.48
C ALA A 9 11.89 -36.29 31.40
N GLY A 10 11.65 -37.16 30.42
CA GLY A 10 10.64 -36.90 29.40
C GLY A 10 9.26 -36.69 30.02
N VAL A 11 8.48 -35.78 29.43
CA VAL A 11 7.08 -35.54 29.79
C VAL A 11 6.22 -36.62 29.11
N PRO A 12 5.43 -37.41 29.85
CA PRO A 12 4.62 -38.46 29.26
C PRO A 12 3.40 -37.87 28.54
N VAL A 13 3.29 -38.13 27.23
CA VAL A 13 2.08 -37.85 26.45
C VAL A 13 1.17 -39.07 26.57
N GLN A 14 0.01 -38.90 27.22
CA GLN A 14 -0.97 -39.97 27.40
C GLN A 14 -2.06 -39.88 26.34
N ILE A 15 -2.31 -40.99 25.64
CA ILE A 15 -3.37 -41.14 24.63
C ILE A 15 -4.35 -42.17 25.16
N THR A 16 -5.61 -41.75 25.35
CA THR A 16 -6.69 -42.60 25.83
C THR A 16 -7.75 -42.76 24.75
N VAL A 17 -7.90 -43.96 24.21
CA VAL A 17 -9.02 -44.32 23.34
C VAL A 17 -10.20 -44.66 24.25
N GLU A 18 -11.17 -43.75 24.33
CA GLU A 18 -12.30 -43.88 25.25
C GLU A 18 -13.33 -44.85 24.68
N ARG A 19 -13.82 -44.55 23.46
CA ARG A 19 -14.99 -45.19 22.88
C ARG A 19 -14.85 -45.40 21.38
N GLY A 20 -15.43 -46.49 20.87
CA GLY A 20 -15.61 -46.73 19.43
C GLY A 20 -17.08 -46.83 19.07
N ASN A 21 -17.49 -46.13 18.02
CA ASN A 21 -18.87 -46.02 17.57
C ASN A 21 -19.04 -46.66 16.19
N ASN A 22 -20.15 -47.39 15.98
CA ASN A 22 -20.56 -47.98 14.70
C ASN A 22 -19.52 -48.95 14.07
N LEU A 23 -18.79 -49.71 14.88
CA LEU A 23 -17.80 -50.69 14.41
C LEU A 23 -18.50 -51.95 13.84
N ARG A 24 -18.12 -52.39 12.64
CA ARG A 24 -18.67 -53.60 11.98
C ARG A 24 -17.56 -54.60 11.62
N GLY A 25 -17.85 -55.89 11.81
CA GLY A 25 -16.91 -57.00 11.57
C GLY A 25 -17.06 -57.63 10.18
N ASN A 26 -16.08 -58.40 9.73
CA ASN A 26 -16.06 -58.92 8.35
C ASN A 26 -16.93 -60.17 8.14
N LYS A 27 -17.24 -60.97 9.18
CA LYS A 27 -17.90 -62.29 9.01
C LYS A 27 -18.95 -62.68 10.04
N SER A 28 -18.91 -62.15 11.26
CA SER A 28 -19.85 -62.52 12.32
C SER A 28 -20.08 -61.35 13.28
N GLU A 29 -21.32 -61.14 13.71
CA GLU A 29 -21.65 -60.20 14.77
C GLU A 29 -22.36 -60.97 15.90
N PRO A 30 -21.96 -60.85 17.18
CA PRO A 30 -20.84 -60.06 17.71
C PRO A 30 -19.46 -60.62 17.31
N PHE A 31 -18.45 -59.75 17.25
CA PHE A 31 -17.04 -60.12 17.01
C PHE A 31 -16.11 -59.55 18.08
N LEU A 32 -14.94 -60.18 18.24
CA LEU A 32 -13.92 -59.76 19.18
C LEU A 32 -12.98 -58.74 18.50
N SER A 33 -12.77 -57.56 19.09
CA SER A 33 -11.87 -56.55 18.55
C SER A 33 -10.92 -55.94 19.59
N PHE A 34 -9.81 -55.40 19.12
CA PHE A 34 -8.90 -54.57 19.93
C PHE A 34 -8.34 -53.41 19.10
N VAL A 35 -7.89 -52.36 19.79
CA VAL A 35 -7.24 -51.17 19.20
C VAL A 35 -5.75 -51.24 19.47
N ARG A 36 -4.94 -51.03 18.44
CA ARG A 36 -3.49 -50.83 18.53
C ARG A 36 -3.16 -49.37 18.27
N ALA A 37 -2.35 -48.75 19.14
CA ALA A 37 -1.83 -47.40 18.93
C ALA A 37 -0.35 -47.45 18.52
N GLU A 38 0.01 -46.70 17.47
CA GLU A 38 1.36 -46.57 16.96
C GLU A 38 1.76 -45.10 16.77
N PHE A 39 3.00 -44.75 17.09
CA PHE A 39 3.56 -43.42 16.87
C PHE A 39 5.02 -43.55 16.39
N ASN A 40 5.38 -42.80 15.33
CA ASN A 40 6.72 -42.80 14.72
C ASN A 40 7.34 -44.21 14.50
N GLY A 41 6.56 -45.14 13.94
CA GLY A 41 6.99 -46.52 13.67
C GLY A 41 7.07 -47.44 14.89
N THR A 42 6.74 -46.96 16.08
CA THR A 42 6.76 -47.74 17.33
C THR A 42 5.34 -48.03 17.82
N VAL A 43 5.10 -49.29 18.23
CA VAL A 43 3.83 -49.70 18.83
C VAL A 43 3.81 -49.25 20.29
N LEU A 44 2.84 -48.40 20.65
CA LEU A 44 2.66 -47.87 22.00
C LEU A 44 1.95 -48.88 22.91
N GLY A 45 1.02 -49.66 22.37
CA GLY A 45 0.31 -50.73 23.08
C GLY A 45 -0.94 -51.21 22.35
N ASP A 46 -1.50 -52.32 22.86
CA ASP A 46 -2.75 -52.94 22.40
C ASP A 46 -3.80 -52.89 23.53
N SER A 47 -5.06 -52.59 23.19
CA SER A 47 -6.19 -52.65 24.13
C SER A 47 -6.52 -54.10 24.52
N GLN A 48 -7.35 -54.25 25.55
CA GLN A 48 -7.99 -55.55 25.81
C GLN A 48 -8.88 -55.93 24.63
N LYS A 49 -9.01 -57.24 24.38
CA LYS A 49 -9.91 -57.79 23.37
C LYS A 49 -11.34 -57.76 23.93
N LEU A 50 -12.22 -57.00 23.29
CA LEU A 50 -13.60 -56.78 23.72
C LEU A 50 -14.60 -57.28 22.67
N ASP A 51 -15.74 -57.79 23.12
CA ASP A 51 -16.86 -58.16 22.25
C ASP A 51 -17.61 -56.90 21.80
N VAL A 52 -17.80 -56.75 20.48
CA VAL A 52 -18.51 -55.62 19.85
C VAL A 52 -19.96 -56.03 19.57
N PRO A 53 -20.97 -55.42 20.23
CA PRO A 53 -22.39 -55.68 20.00
C PRO A 53 -22.94 -55.00 18.73
N LEU A 54 -24.06 -55.52 18.20
CA LEU A 54 -24.64 -55.22 16.88
C LEU A 54 -25.07 -53.76 16.62
N ASP A 55 -25.25 -52.92 17.65
CA ASP A 55 -25.79 -51.55 17.49
C ASP A 55 -25.27 -50.58 18.57
N ASP A 56 -24.15 -50.89 19.23
CA ASP A 56 -23.73 -50.18 20.45
C ASP A 56 -22.29 -49.68 20.42
N CYS A 57 -22.06 -48.66 21.25
CA CYS A 57 -20.75 -48.08 21.51
C CYS A 57 -19.87 -49.05 22.33
N VAL A 58 -18.62 -49.22 21.93
CA VAL A 58 -17.64 -50.04 22.67
C VAL A 58 -16.73 -49.13 23.48
N ASN A 59 -16.76 -49.26 24.80
CA ASN A 59 -15.86 -48.55 25.70
C ASN A 59 -14.52 -49.30 25.79
N PHE A 60 -13.50 -48.84 25.06
CA PHE A 60 -12.16 -49.42 25.14
C PHE A 60 -11.44 -49.00 26.42
N SER A 61 -11.60 -47.73 26.83
CA SER A 61 -10.88 -47.10 27.95
C SER A 61 -9.38 -47.47 27.98
N PHE A 62 -8.76 -47.50 26.79
CA PHE A 62 -7.39 -47.94 26.59
C PHE A 62 -6.45 -46.74 26.62
N THR A 63 -5.56 -46.69 27.61
CA THR A 63 -4.55 -45.65 27.74
C THR A 63 -3.17 -46.19 27.40
N CYS A 64 -2.46 -45.49 26.51
CA CYS A 64 -1.05 -45.71 26.21
C CYS A 64 -0.28 -44.39 26.33
N SER A 65 1.04 -44.45 26.41
CA SER A 65 1.86 -43.25 26.51
C SER A 65 3.23 -43.42 25.89
N PHE A 66 3.78 -42.33 25.36
CA PHE A 66 5.19 -42.22 25.01
C PHE A 66 5.83 -41.04 25.74
N GLN A 67 7.15 -41.04 25.81
CA GLN A 67 7.91 -39.98 26.48
C GLN A 67 8.28 -38.90 25.47
N CYS A 68 7.80 -37.68 25.68
CA CYS A 68 8.22 -36.49 24.94
C CYS A 68 9.30 -35.79 25.75
N SER A 69 10.54 -35.84 25.30
CA SER A 69 11.64 -35.09 25.93
C SER A 69 11.81 -33.74 25.24
N GLU A 70 12.33 -32.74 25.95
CA GLU A 70 12.75 -31.48 25.32
C GLU A 70 13.88 -31.66 24.27
N THR A 71 14.36 -32.90 24.07
CA THR A 71 15.26 -33.20 22.97
C THR A 71 14.51 -33.18 21.63
N GLU A 72 15.01 -32.30 20.77
CA GLU A 72 14.56 -31.82 19.45
C GLU A 72 13.90 -32.84 18.51
N HIS A 73 14.21 -34.13 18.64
CA HIS A 73 13.62 -35.16 17.79
C HIS A 73 12.14 -35.37 18.09
N THR A 74 11.75 -35.43 19.37
CA THR A 74 10.37 -35.78 19.72
C THR A 74 9.38 -34.65 19.43
N LEU A 75 9.74 -33.38 19.63
CA LEU A 75 8.88 -32.23 19.31
C LEU A 75 8.63 -32.11 17.80
N ASN A 76 9.66 -32.33 16.98
CA ASN A 76 9.48 -32.34 15.53
C ASN A 76 8.69 -33.58 15.07
N ASP A 77 8.87 -34.73 15.71
CA ASP A 77 8.08 -35.93 15.43
C ASP A 77 6.60 -35.73 15.75
N LEU A 78 6.24 -34.97 16.80
CA LEU A 78 4.86 -34.59 17.13
C LEU A 78 4.20 -33.77 16.01
N ALA A 79 4.97 -32.90 15.33
CA ALA A 79 4.48 -32.12 14.19
C ALA A 79 4.33 -32.98 12.94
N LYS A 80 5.29 -33.87 12.69
CA LYS A 80 5.47 -34.60 11.43
C LYS A 80 4.63 -35.88 11.34
N GLU A 81 4.54 -36.64 12.42
CA GLU A 81 3.95 -37.99 12.43
C GLU A 81 2.66 -37.97 13.26
N PRO A 82 1.52 -38.40 12.70
CA PRO A 82 0.33 -38.59 13.50
C PRO A 82 0.37 -39.91 14.27
N VAL A 83 -0.51 -40.05 15.26
CA VAL A 83 -0.75 -41.32 15.93
C VAL A 83 -1.69 -42.15 15.06
N ILE A 84 -1.30 -43.39 14.78
CA ILE A 84 -2.09 -44.33 13.98
C ILE A 84 -2.81 -45.28 14.94
N LEU A 85 -4.13 -45.30 14.88
CA LEU A 85 -4.98 -46.22 15.63
C LEU A 85 -5.53 -47.28 14.68
N THR A 86 -5.16 -48.54 14.91
CA THR A 86 -5.59 -49.66 14.08
C THR A 86 -6.58 -50.53 14.84
N VAL A 87 -7.80 -50.67 14.33
CA VAL A 87 -8.82 -51.55 14.91
C VAL A 87 -8.75 -52.90 14.22
N THR A 88 -8.61 -53.97 15.00
CA THR A 88 -8.38 -55.33 14.48
C THR A 88 -9.42 -56.30 15.03
N GLU A 89 -10.06 -57.06 14.13
CA GLU A 89 -10.94 -58.19 14.45
C GLU A 89 -10.11 -59.45 14.71
N VAL A 90 -10.52 -60.24 15.70
CA VAL A 90 -9.88 -61.48 16.10
C VAL A 90 -10.83 -62.65 15.87
N PHE A 91 -10.43 -63.62 15.04
CA PHE A 91 -11.22 -64.83 14.80
C PHE A 91 -10.92 -65.91 15.85
N PRO A 92 -11.94 -66.68 16.26
CA PRO A 92 -11.78 -67.79 17.21
C PRO A 92 -10.84 -68.88 16.65
N LYS A 93 -10.00 -69.45 17.53
CA LYS A 93 -8.99 -70.46 17.17
C LYS A 93 -9.63 -71.74 16.59
N GLU A 94 -9.27 -72.10 15.37
CA GLU A 94 -9.51 -73.45 14.85
C GLU A 94 -8.53 -74.46 15.51
N LYS A 95 -8.98 -75.71 15.74
CA LYS A 95 -8.33 -76.75 16.57
C LYS A 95 -6.87 -77.15 16.22
N LYS A 96 -6.19 -76.48 15.28
CA LYS A 96 -4.79 -76.76 14.88
C LYS A 96 -3.85 -75.54 14.82
N GLN A 97 -4.27 -74.32 15.16
CA GLN A 97 -3.41 -73.12 15.10
C GLN A 97 -2.93 -72.62 16.48
N LYS A 98 -1.65 -72.21 16.55
CA LYS A 98 -0.99 -71.68 17.77
C LYS A 98 -1.31 -70.20 18.05
N GLN A 99 -1.73 -69.42 17.05
CA GLN A 99 -2.04 -67.99 17.15
C GLN A 99 -3.44 -67.70 16.63
N ASP A 100 -4.07 -66.64 17.16
CA ASP A 100 -5.37 -66.16 16.67
C ASP A 100 -5.20 -65.61 15.26
N ARG A 101 -6.12 -65.93 14.35
CA ARG A 101 -6.19 -65.28 13.04
C ARG A 101 -6.82 -63.91 13.24
N THR A 102 -6.16 -62.84 12.78
CA THR A 102 -6.65 -61.46 12.91
C THR A 102 -6.88 -60.82 11.55
N SER A 103 -7.83 -59.89 11.46
CA SER A 103 -8.07 -59.05 10.28
C SER A 103 -8.17 -57.59 10.69
N VAL A 104 -7.47 -56.71 9.98
CA VAL A 104 -7.60 -55.26 10.22
C VAL A 104 -8.96 -54.80 9.70
N LEU A 105 -9.74 -54.13 10.54
CA LEU A 105 -11.03 -53.53 10.17
C LEU A 105 -10.84 -52.13 9.60
N GLY A 106 -9.93 -51.36 10.18
CA GLY A 106 -9.60 -50.04 9.68
C GLY A 106 -8.51 -49.33 10.49
N GLN A 107 -8.10 -48.18 9.96
CA GLN A 107 -7.14 -47.27 10.58
C GLN A 107 -7.74 -45.88 10.75
N ALA A 108 -7.43 -45.24 11.86
CA ALA A 108 -7.75 -43.85 12.15
C ALA A 108 -6.45 -43.10 12.49
N VAL A 109 -6.45 -41.79 12.22
CA VAL A 109 -5.28 -40.93 12.37
C VAL A 109 -5.61 -39.81 13.35
N LEU A 110 -4.71 -39.59 14.32
CA LEU A 110 -4.85 -38.55 15.33
C LEU A 110 -3.67 -37.58 15.25
N ASP A 111 -3.98 -36.30 15.05
CA ASP A 111 -3.02 -35.21 14.95
C ASP A 111 -2.64 -34.69 16.36
N LEU A 112 -1.35 -34.45 16.58
CA LEU A 112 -0.79 -34.00 17.88
C LEU A 112 -0.41 -32.52 17.91
N ILE A 113 -0.66 -31.76 16.83
CA ILE A 113 -0.45 -30.30 16.77
C ILE A 113 -1.03 -29.53 17.97
N PRO A 114 -2.23 -29.83 18.51
CA PRO A 114 -2.78 -29.06 19.63
C PRO A 114 -1.84 -28.98 20.84
N LEU A 115 -1.02 -30.00 21.08
CA LEU A 115 -0.01 -29.97 22.15
C LEU A 115 1.10 -28.94 21.90
N LEU A 116 1.47 -28.74 20.63
CA LEU A 116 2.46 -27.75 20.21
C LEU A 116 1.89 -26.32 20.20
N HIS A 117 0.56 -26.16 20.17
CA HIS A 117 -0.11 -24.88 20.37
C HIS A 117 -0.26 -24.50 21.86
N GLY A 118 0.20 -25.34 22.79
CA GLY A 118 0.13 -25.09 24.22
C GLY A 118 -1.13 -25.65 24.90
N GLU A 119 -1.82 -26.62 24.31
CA GLU A 119 -2.89 -27.36 24.99
C GLU A 119 -2.30 -28.49 25.85
N SER A 120 -2.73 -28.59 27.11
CA SER A 120 -2.35 -29.71 28.00
C SER A 120 -3.28 -30.93 27.87
N ARG A 121 -4.50 -30.74 27.36
CA ARG A 121 -5.48 -31.81 27.15
C ARG A 121 -6.48 -31.43 26.07
N PHE A 122 -6.72 -32.34 25.13
CA PHE A 122 -7.76 -32.21 24.11
C PHE A 122 -8.44 -33.55 23.81
N SER A 123 -9.66 -33.50 23.29
CA SER A 123 -10.44 -34.68 22.87
C SER A 123 -10.83 -34.53 21.40
N SER A 124 -10.69 -35.61 20.64
CA SER A 124 -10.96 -35.64 19.20
C SER A 124 -11.73 -36.90 18.81
N THR A 125 -12.68 -36.75 17.88
CA THR A 125 -13.41 -37.87 17.28
C THR A 125 -12.81 -38.15 15.91
N VAL A 126 -12.13 -39.29 15.77
CA VAL A 126 -11.41 -39.68 14.54
C VAL A 126 -12.18 -40.73 13.76
N THR A 127 -12.25 -40.58 12.44
CA THR A 127 -12.94 -41.52 11.55
C THR A 127 -12.07 -42.76 11.28
N LEU A 128 -12.70 -43.94 11.30
CA LEU A 128 -12.04 -45.21 11.00
C LEU A 128 -12.21 -45.55 9.52
N HIS A 129 -11.08 -45.72 8.81
CA HIS A 129 -11.05 -45.99 7.38
C HIS A 129 -10.67 -47.45 7.10
N PRO A 130 -11.38 -48.16 6.21
CA PRO A 130 -11.12 -49.58 5.93
C PRO A 130 -9.78 -49.81 5.22
N VAL A 131 -9.13 -50.96 5.47
CA VAL A 131 -7.87 -51.36 4.81
C VAL A 131 -8.16 -52.34 3.67
N PRO A 132 -7.61 -52.17 2.44
CA PRO A 132 -7.97 -52.95 1.26
C PRO A 132 -7.72 -54.48 1.32
N GLU A 133 -6.93 -54.97 2.28
CA GLU A 133 -6.63 -56.41 2.41
C GLU A 133 -7.79 -57.25 3.01
N SER A 134 -8.89 -56.61 3.43
CA SER A 134 -10.10 -57.33 3.85
C SER A 134 -10.89 -57.80 2.62
N SER A 135 -10.85 -59.10 2.34
CA SER A 135 -11.57 -59.73 1.24
C SER A 135 -13.10 -59.61 1.39
N THR A 136 -13.69 -58.53 0.86
CA THR A 136 -15.07 -58.48 0.35
C THR A 136 -15.29 -57.18 -0.41
N GLU A 137 -15.38 -57.29 -1.74
CA GLU A 137 -16.14 -56.35 -2.55
C GLU A 137 -17.58 -56.34 -2.03
N THR A 138 -18.02 -55.22 -1.44
CA THR A 138 -19.45 -55.00 -1.18
C THR A 138 -19.79 -53.55 -1.43
N SER A 139 -20.40 -53.33 -2.59
CA SER A 139 -21.43 -52.32 -2.89
C SER A 139 -21.35 -50.98 -2.16
N THR A 140 -21.02 -49.95 -2.92
CA THR A 140 -21.61 -48.62 -2.79
C THR A 140 -23.13 -48.70 -2.57
N GLN A 141 -23.61 -48.55 -1.33
CA GLN A 141 -25.02 -48.25 -1.04
C GLN A 141 -25.14 -47.30 0.17
N THR A 142 -25.54 -46.06 -0.16
CA THR A 142 -26.54 -45.22 0.54
C THR A 142 -26.72 -45.40 2.06
N GLY A 143 -26.27 -44.41 2.84
CA GLY A 143 -26.91 -44.01 4.11
C GLY A 143 -26.40 -44.61 5.43
N GLY A 144 -25.21 -45.24 5.48
CA GLY A 144 -24.64 -45.81 6.71
C GLY A 144 -23.75 -44.84 7.49
N VAL A 145 -23.92 -44.76 8.82
CA VAL A 145 -23.13 -43.93 9.74
C VAL A 145 -21.66 -44.36 9.73
N THR A 146 -20.73 -43.42 9.64
CA THR A 146 -19.28 -43.70 9.60
C THR A 146 -18.77 -44.21 10.95
N PRO A 147 -17.90 -45.24 10.97
CA PRO A 147 -17.26 -45.70 12.19
C PRO A 147 -16.28 -44.66 12.72
N THR A 148 -16.31 -44.39 14.02
CA THR A 148 -15.46 -43.37 14.67
C THR A 148 -14.88 -43.85 15.99
N LEU A 149 -13.74 -43.28 16.40
CA LEU A 149 -13.15 -43.46 17.71
C LEU A 149 -13.09 -42.11 18.45
N GLU A 150 -13.50 -42.08 19.70
CA GLU A 150 -13.31 -40.94 20.60
C GLU A 150 -12.00 -41.12 21.37
N VAL A 151 -11.10 -40.15 21.21
CA VAL A 151 -9.74 -40.21 21.74
C VAL A 151 -9.43 -38.93 22.51
N THR A 152 -8.92 -39.09 23.73
CA THR A 152 -8.47 -37.99 24.57
C THR A 152 -6.96 -38.07 24.72
N VAL A 153 -6.27 -36.95 24.47
CA VAL A 153 -4.83 -36.81 24.68
C VAL A 153 -4.60 -35.86 25.84
N SER A 154 -3.71 -36.20 26.76
CA SER A 154 -3.36 -35.36 27.90
C SER A 154 -1.88 -35.45 28.26
N VAL A 155 -1.34 -34.34 28.72
CA VAL A 155 0.03 -34.16 29.19
C VAL A 155 -0.03 -33.56 30.60
N PRO A 156 0.78 -34.02 31.58
CA PRO A 156 0.70 -33.53 32.96
C PRO A 156 1.05 -32.04 33.11
N GLU A 157 1.93 -31.52 32.25
CA GLU A 157 2.36 -30.13 32.20
C GLU A 157 2.48 -29.70 30.73
N LEU A 158 2.52 -28.39 30.45
CA LEU A 158 2.68 -27.88 29.08
C LEU A 158 4.02 -28.36 28.51
N LEU A 159 4.02 -28.86 27.27
CA LEU A 159 5.24 -29.33 26.60
C LEU A 159 6.24 -28.20 26.32
N LEU A 160 5.74 -26.96 26.22
CA LEU A 160 6.51 -25.77 25.91
C LEU A 160 6.11 -24.65 26.89
N SER A 161 7.09 -23.92 27.40
CA SER A 161 6.83 -22.68 28.16
C SER A 161 6.26 -21.58 27.26
N ASP A 162 5.55 -20.61 27.84
CA ASP A 162 5.02 -19.45 27.10
C ASP A 162 6.12 -18.70 26.32
N SER A 163 7.34 -18.61 26.89
CA SER A 163 8.48 -18.03 26.20
C SER A 163 8.92 -18.85 24.98
N GLN A 164 8.99 -20.17 25.10
CA GLN A 164 9.36 -21.05 23.99
C GLN A 164 8.29 -21.02 22.91
N LEU A 165 7.02 -21.12 23.29
CA LEU A 165 5.89 -20.98 22.36
C LEU A 165 5.95 -19.66 21.59
N SER A 166 6.22 -18.54 22.27
CA SER A 166 6.30 -17.23 21.60
C SER A 166 7.43 -17.10 20.58
N GLN A 167 8.52 -17.85 20.76
CA GLN A 167 9.72 -17.79 19.93
C GLN A 167 9.82 -18.94 18.91
N SER A 168 9.07 -20.02 19.09
CA SER A 168 8.97 -21.15 18.16
C SER A 168 7.96 -20.89 17.04
N ASN A 169 8.04 -21.69 15.99
CA ASN A 169 7.15 -21.62 14.85
C ASN A 169 6.85 -23.01 14.29
N LEU A 170 5.65 -23.21 13.76
CA LEU A 170 5.31 -24.42 13.02
C LEU A 170 5.38 -24.10 11.52
N LEU A 171 6.19 -24.85 10.79
CA LEU A 171 6.39 -24.74 9.36
C LEU A 171 5.74 -25.94 8.67
N SER A 172 4.88 -25.71 7.68
CA SER A 172 4.39 -26.75 6.78
C SER A 172 4.87 -26.49 5.34
N VAL A 173 5.27 -27.56 4.68
CA VAL A 173 5.70 -27.58 3.28
C VAL A 173 4.80 -28.55 2.53
N THR A 174 4.08 -28.04 1.55
CA THR A 174 3.20 -28.85 0.70
C THR A 174 3.77 -28.91 -0.71
N VAL A 175 4.14 -30.10 -1.16
CA VAL A 175 4.45 -30.35 -2.58
C VAL A 175 3.17 -30.81 -3.26
N GLU A 176 2.67 -30.02 -4.21
CA GLU A 176 1.43 -30.31 -4.91
C GLU A 176 1.68 -31.20 -6.13
N THR A 177 1.95 -30.58 -7.27
CA THR A 177 2.01 -31.25 -8.57
C THR A 177 3.13 -30.65 -9.42
N ALA A 178 3.90 -31.52 -10.07
CA ALA A 178 4.78 -31.15 -11.18
C ALA A 178 4.05 -31.35 -12.50
N TYR A 179 3.96 -30.29 -13.31
CA TYR A 179 3.29 -30.28 -14.61
C TYR A 179 4.31 -30.32 -15.75
N SER A 180 3.83 -30.73 -16.93
CA SER A 180 4.65 -30.87 -18.14
C SER A 180 5.89 -31.74 -17.94
N VAL A 181 5.75 -32.87 -17.23
CA VAL A 181 6.88 -33.75 -16.90
C VAL A 181 7.42 -34.46 -18.15
N PRO A 182 8.71 -34.86 -18.18
CA PRO A 182 9.34 -35.42 -19.37
C PRO A 182 8.61 -36.62 -19.98
N ASP A 183 8.52 -36.68 -21.31
CA ASP A 183 7.78 -37.73 -22.00
C ASP A 183 8.25 -39.17 -21.73
N ALA A 184 9.53 -39.32 -21.39
CA ALA A 184 10.13 -40.59 -20.96
C ALA A 184 9.53 -41.15 -19.65
N TRP A 185 8.67 -40.38 -18.97
CA TRP A 185 7.94 -40.82 -17.79
C TRP A 185 6.65 -41.52 -18.23
N ASN A 186 6.70 -42.85 -18.26
CA ASN A 186 5.57 -43.67 -18.66
C ASN A 186 5.05 -44.52 -17.49
N PRO A 187 3.72 -44.62 -17.32
CA PRO A 187 3.13 -45.45 -16.28
C PRO A 187 3.32 -46.95 -16.52
N ALA A 188 3.64 -47.33 -17.77
CA ALA A 188 3.84 -48.72 -18.19
C ALA A 188 5.27 -49.25 -17.95
N THR A 189 6.18 -48.46 -17.38
CA THR A 189 7.56 -48.90 -17.10
C THR A 189 7.56 -49.89 -15.93
N LEU A 190 8.09 -51.11 -16.16
CA LEU A 190 8.28 -52.15 -15.15
C LEU A 190 9.78 -52.30 -14.84
N PRO A 191 10.23 -52.17 -13.57
CA PRO A 191 9.45 -51.93 -12.35
C PRO A 191 8.87 -50.51 -12.25
N PRO A 192 7.82 -50.29 -11.43
CA PRO A 192 7.20 -48.97 -11.26
C PRO A 192 8.24 -47.92 -10.89
N SER A 193 8.15 -46.73 -11.47
CA SER A 193 9.01 -45.61 -11.11
C SER A 193 8.50 -44.92 -9.85
N ILE A 194 9.41 -44.54 -8.95
CA ILE A 194 9.15 -43.73 -7.77
C ILE A 194 9.64 -42.31 -8.07
N TYR A 195 8.71 -41.37 -8.03
CA TYR A 195 8.99 -39.94 -8.16
C TYR A 195 9.18 -39.34 -6.77
N THR A 196 10.30 -38.66 -6.59
CA THR A 196 10.72 -38.15 -5.29
C THR A 196 11.13 -36.69 -5.41
N ALA A 197 10.59 -35.85 -4.52
CA ALA A 197 11.06 -34.48 -4.32
C ALA A 197 11.70 -34.36 -2.92
N ALA A 198 12.74 -33.54 -2.78
CA ALA A 198 13.39 -33.32 -1.51
C ALA A 198 13.93 -31.89 -1.34
N LEU A 199 13.79 -31.38 -0.12
CA LEU A 199 14.38 -30.10 0.29
C LEU A 199 14.84 -30.21 1.74
N GLN A 200 15.68 -29.27 2.18
CA GLN A 200 16.19 -29.25 3.56
C GLN A 200 15.70 -28.00 4.28
N ILE A 201 15.44 -28.08 5.59
CA ILE A 201 15.03 -26.97 6.46
C ILE A 201 15.84 -26.97 7.77
N PRO A 202 16.27 -25.81 8.29
CA PRO A 202 16.87 -25.72 9.62
C PRO A 202 15.78 -25.90 10.70
N LEU A 203 15.91 -26.89 11.58
CA LEU A 203 14.99 -27.06 12.73
C LEU A 203 15.47 -26.30 13.97
N THR A 204 16.79 -26.26 14.14
CA THR A 204 17.48 -25.53 15.22
C THR A 204 18.69 -24.78 14.67
N ALA A 205 19.45 -24.09 15.53
CA ALA A 205 20.65 -23.36 15.11
C ALA A 205 21.78 -24.26 14.55
N GLU A 206 21.82 -25.53 14.95
CA GLU A 206 22.91 -26.47 14.60
C GLU A 206 22.45 -27.61 13.69
N LYS A 207 21.13 -27.82 13.55
CA LYS A 207 20.58 -29.02 12.91
C LYS A 207 19.61 -28.68 11.78
N GLU A 208 19.83 -29.37 10.67
CA GLU A 208 18.99 -29.29 9.47
C GLU A 208 18.32 -30.64 9.21
N GLN A 209 17.08 -30.62 8.74
CA GLN A 209 16.26 -31.79 8.43
C GLN A 209 15.95 -31.83 6.94
N ILE A 210 16.14 -33.01 6.33
CA ILE A 210 15.73 -33.29 4.96
C ILE A 210 14.25 -33.71 4.97
N LEU A 211 13.42 -33.00 4.20
CA LEU A 211 12.05 -33.37 3.89
C LEU A 211 12.03 -34.15 2.59
N LEU A 212 11.39 -35.33 2.63
CA LEU A 212 11.33 -36.26 1.51
C LEU A 212 9.88 -36.53 1.14
N PHE A 213 9.52 -36.21 -0.10
CA PHE A 213 8.20 -36.40 -0.67
C PHE A 213 8.28 -37.53 -1.69
N SER A 214 8.11 -38.76 -1.22
CA SER A 214 8.16 -39.97 -2.04
C SER A 214 6.76 -40.39 -2.51
N ASN A 215 6.71 -41.23 -3.55
CA ASN A 215 5.49 -41.83 -4.10
C ASN A 215 4.57 -40.84 -4.83
N GLY A 216 5.15 -39.91 -5.60
CA GLY A 216 4.36 -39.10 -6.54
C GLY A 216 3.59 -39.98 -7.52
N ILE A 217 2.35 -39.61 -7.84
CA ILE A 217 1.47 -40.37 -8.75
C ILE A 217 1.52 -39.73 -10.12
N LEU A 218 2.00 -40.47 -11.12
CA LEU A 218 1.97 -40.03 -12.52
C LEU A 218 0.55 -40.11 -13.07
N LYS A 219 0.02 -38.99 -13.55
CA LYS A 219 -1.27 -38.86 -14.22
C LYS A 219 -1.07 -38.42 -15.67
N THR A 220 -1.89 -38.97 -16.57
CA THR A 220 -1.92 -38.57 -17.97
C THR A 220 -2.74 -37.28 -18.15
N GLY A 221 -2.47 -36.54 -19.23
CA GLY A 221 -3.26 -35.37 -19.61
C GLY A 221 -4.69 -35.71 -20.05
N GLY A 222 -5.53 -34.68 -20.14
CA GLY A 222 -6.93 -34.72 -20.59
C GLY A 222 -7.90 -34.01 -19.65
N GLU A 223 -7.62 -34.00 -18.34
CA GLU A 223 -8.44 -33.33 -17.32
C GLU A 223 -7.56 -32.64 -16.28
N ARG A 224 -7.97 -31.42 -15.90
CA ARG A 224 -7.34 -30.60 -14.85
C ARG A 224 -7.54 -31.23 -13.47
N GLU A 225 -6.62 -30.96 -12.54
CA GLU A 225 -6.81 -31.35 -11.14
C GLU A 225 -8.11 -30.78 -10.56
N THR A 226 -8.84 -31.61 -9.84
CA THR A 226 -10.03 -31.17 -9.11
C THR A 226 -9.59 -30.32 -7.92
N ALA A 227 -10.30 -29.23 -7.67
CA ALA A 227 -10.12 -28.36 -6.52
C ALA A 227 -11.50 -28.07 -5.90
N PRO A 228 -11.65 -28.17 -4.56
CA PRO A 228 -10.63 -28.50 -3.58
C PRO A 228 -10.25 -29.99 -3.58
N ARG A 229 -8.98 -30.30 -3.30
CA ARG A 229 -8.50 -31.69 -3.08
C ARG A 229 -7.70 -31.80 -1.78
N PRO A 230 -7.75 -32.92 -1.04
CA PRO A 230 -7.15 -33.01 0.29
C PRO A 230 -5.62 -33.10 0.24
N LYS A 231 -4.95 -32.43 1.19
CA LYS A 231 -3.52 -32.65 1.46
C LYS A 231 -3.33 -33.97 2.20
N LYS A 232 -2.21 -34.67 1.97
CA LYS A 232 -1.94 -36.00 2.51
C LYS A 232 -0.73 -36.04 3.43
N TRP A 233 -0.74 -36.96 4.39
CA TRP A 233 0.43 -37.29 5.19
C TRP A 233 1.53 -37.95 4.32
N PRO A 234 2.83 -37.74 4.63
CA PRO A 234 3.95 -38.31 3.86
C PRO A 234 4.18 -39.82 4.11
N LEU A 235 3.17 -40.57 4.57
CA LEU A 235 3.29 -41.91 5.17
C LEU A 235 2.74 -43.05 4.30
N SER A 236 2.85 -42.94 2.98
CA SER A 236 2.01 -43.67 2.02
C SER A 236 2.11 -45.20 1.93
N PRO A 237 2.99 -45.96 2.62
CA PRO A 237 2.74 -47.40 2.80
C PRO A 237 2.18 -47.79 4.19
N ARG A 238 2.15 -46.88 5.18
CA ARG A 238 1.73 -47.19 6.57
C ARG A 238 0.24 -46.95 6.83
N LEU A 239 -0.40 -46.09 6.03
CA LEU A 239 -1.80 -45.69 6.17
C LEU A 239 -2.66 -46.29 5.05
N ALA A 240 -3.89 -46.68 5.39
CA ALA A 240 -4.94 -46.99 4.44
C ALA A 240 -5.16 -45.82 3.46
N PRO A 241 -5.49 -46.07 2.18
CA PRO A 241 -5.64 -45.00 1.18
C PRO A 241 -6.57 -43.86 1.61
N ASP A 242 -7.70 -44.20 2.23
CA ASP A 242 -8.70 -43.22 2.69
C ASP A 242 -8.32 -42.52 4.01
N ALA A 243 -7.30 -43.02 4.72
CA ALA A 243 -6.73 -42.42 5.94
C ALA A 243 -5.50 -41.53 5.65
N GLN A 244 -5.04 -41.45 4.40
CA GLN A 244 -3.92 -40.58 4.00
C GLN A 244 -4.23 -39.08 4.05
N PRO A 245 -5.46 -38.61 3.72
CA PRO A 245 -5.84 -37.21 3.86
C PRO A 245 -5.66 -36.65 5.27
N ILE A 246 -5.15 -35.42 5.36
CA ILE A 246 -5.11 -34.65 6.60
C ILE A 246 -6.50 -34.03 6.81
N PRO A 247 -7.17 -34.26 7.95
CA PRO A 247 -8.50 -33.72 8.21
C PRO A 247 -8.53 -32.18 8.13
N GLY A 248 -9.47 -31.63 7.35
CA GLY A 248 -9.71 -30.19 7.28
C GLY A 248 -8.69 -29.37 6.48
N VAL A 249 -7.71 -30.01 5.84
CA VAL A 249 -6.68 -29.31 5.06
C VAL A 249 -6.78 -29.66 3.57
N PHE A 250 -7.00 -28.64 2.74
CA PHE A 250 -7.24 -28.79 1.31
C PHE A 250 -6.31 -27.90 0.49
N ILE A 251 -6.05 -28.33 -0.74
CA ILE A 251 -5.46 -27.52 -1.79
C ILE A 251 -6.61 -26.82 -2.51
N GLU A 252 -6.63 -25.50 -2.40
CA GLU A 252 -7.60 -24.62 -3.04
C GLU A 252 -7.05 -24.08 -4.35
N ARG A 253 -7.95 -23.57 -5.20
CA ARG A 253 -7.55 -22.95 -6.47
C ARG A 253 -7.33 -21.46 -6.27
N GLU A 254 -6.12 -21.01 -6.55
CA GLU A 254 -5.76 -19.59 -6.51
C GLU A 254 -5.57 -19.03 -7.92
N PRO A 255 -5.86 -17.74 -8.14
CA PRO A 255 -5.52 -17.08 -9.40
C PRO A 255 -3.99 -16.97 -9.54
N THR A 256 -3.48 -17.21 -10.75
CA THR A 256 -2.04 -17.24 -11.04
C THR A 256 -1.31 -15.93 -10.70
N ASP A 257 -2.00 -14.79 -10.70
CA ASP A 257 -1.40 -13.46 -10.41
C ASP A 257 -1.03 -13.25 -8.94
N PHE A 258 -1.63 -14.05 -8.05
CA PHE A 258 -1.39 -13.95 -6.60
C PHE A 258 -0.37 -14.99 -6.12
N GLU A 259 0.05 -15.90 -7.00
CA GLU A 259 1.10 -16.88 -6.69
C GLU A 259 2.49 -16.20 -6.64
N ASP A 260 3.41 -16.80 -5.89
CA ASP A 260 4.79 -16.38 -5.73
C ASP A 260 5.69 -17.30 -6.57
N GLY A 261 6.08 -16.96 -7.80
CA GLY A 261 6.91 -17.88 -8.59
C GLY A 261 7.26 -17.37 -9.99
N ASP A 262 7.87 -18.25 -10.79
CA ASP A 262 8.41 -17.91 -12.11
C ASP A 262 7.29 -17.70 -13.14
N LEU A 263 6.21 -18.49 -13.06
CA LEU A 263 5.13 -18.54 -14.06
C LEU A 263 3.88 -17.77 -13.62
N THR A 264 4.05 -16.47 -13.40
CA THR A 264 2.99 -15.56 -12.90
C THR A 264 2.57 -14.49 -13.91
N SER A 265 3.25 -14.40 -15.05
CA SER A 265 2.94 -13.39 -16.07
C SER A 265 1.63 -13.71 -16.81
N VAL A 266 1.14 -12.76 -17.60
CA VAL A 266 -0.06 -12.96 -18.43
C VAL A 266 0.19 -14.00 -19.53
N GLU A 267 1.40 -14.04 -20.08
CA GLU A 267 1.84 -14.98 -21.12
C GLU A 267 1.87 -16.42 -20.60
N ASP A 268 2.30 -16.61 -19.35
CA ASP A 268 2.37 -17.91 -18.70
C ASP A 268 0.99 -18.55 -18.50
N ARG A 269 -0.10 -17.78 -18.55
CA ARG A 269 -1.46 -18.30 -18.30
C ARG A 269 -1.90 -19.28 -19.37
N GLU A 270 -1.57 -19.01 -20.64
CA GLU A 270 -1.93 -19.88 -21.76
C GLU A 270 -1.12 -21.17 -21.67
N PHE A 271 0.19 -21.04 -21.50
CA PHE A 271 1.10 -22.17 -21.27
C PHE A 271 0.65 -23.04 -20.08
N ARG A 272 0.32 -22.43 -18.94
CA ARG A 272 -0.18 -23.16 -17.76
C ARG A 272 -1.54 -23.79 -18.00
N ALA A 273 -2.45 -23.14 -18.71
CA ALA A 273 -3.75 -23.73 -19.04
C ALA A 273 -3.59 -25.00 -19.89
N GLU A 274 -2.67 -24.98 -20.86
CA GLU A 274 -2.34 -26.15 -21.68
C GLU A 274 -1.62 -27.23 -20.86
N ALA A 275 -0.58 -26.88 -20.09
CA ALA A 275 0.19 -27.82 -19.30
C ALA A 275 -0.65 -28.49 -18.19
N GLU A 276 -1.53 -27.75 -17.52
CA GLU A 276 -2.38 -28.29 -16.44
C GLU A 276 -3.51 -29.18 -16.96
N CYS A 277 -3.92 -29.01 -18.22
CA CYS A 277 -5.02 -29.75 -18.82
C CYS A 277 -4.55 -30.94 -19.65
N ASN A 278 -3.58 -30.72 -20.54
CA ASN A 278 -3.28 -31.65 -21.64
C ASN A 278 -1.98 -32.44 -21.45
N GLN A 279 -1.06 -31.98 -20.60
CA GLN A 279 0.24 -32.63 -20.41
C GLN A 279 0.26 -33.66 -19.28
N LYS A 280 1.26 -34.55 -19.30
CA LYS A 280 1.54 -35.48 -18.20
C LYS A 280 1.97 -34.69 -16.96
N ARG A 281 1.63 -35.22 -15.78
CA ARG A 281 1.96 -34.58 -14.50
C ARG A 281 2.20 -35.60 -13.40
N VAL A 282 2.95 -35.21 -12.38
CA VAL A 282 3.15 -36.01 -11.16
C VAL A 282 2.58 -35.26 -9.98
N SER A 283 1.56 -35.82 -9.32
CA SER A 283 0.94 -35.25 -8.13
C SER A 283 1.41 -35.98 -6.87
N TRP A 284 1.90 -35.23 -5.89
CA TRP A 284 2.15 -35.73 -4.53
C TRP A 284 0.99 -35.35 -3.61
N ASP A 285 0.58 -34.08 -3.63
CA ASP A 285 -0.42 -33.49 -2.72
C ASP A 285 -0.11 -33.77 -1.24
N THR A 286 1.18 -33.79 -0.87
CA THR A 286 1.65 -34.17 0.46
C THR A 286 2.15 -32.97 1.25
N GLU A 287 1.73 -32.86 2.51
CA GLU A 287 2.20 -31.84 3.45
C GLU A 287 3.15 -32.46 4.49
N CYS A 288 4.35 -31.88 4.61
CA CYS A 288 5.29 -32.19 5.69
C CYS A 288 5.34 -31.02 6.66
N ARG A 289 5.22 -31.32 7.96
CA ARG A 289 5.23 -30.33 9.04
C ARG A 289 6.52 -30.44 9.86
N CYS A 290 7.02 -29.30 10.30
CA CYS A 290 8.26 -29.17 11.05
C CYS A 290 8.05 -28.21 12.22
N PHE A 291 8.56 -28.58 13.39
CA PHE A 291 8.66 -27.67 14.53
C PHE A 291 9.99 -26.93 14.47
N LEU A 292 9.94 -25.60 14.41
CA LEU A 292 11.11 -24.72 14.45
C LEU A 292 11.25 -24.12 15.84
N ASP A 293 12.39 -24.35 16.49
CA ASP A 293 12.71 -23.60 17.70
C ASP A 293 13.15 -22.16 17.36
N ALA A 294 13.47 -21.36 18.39
CA ALA A 294 13.93 -20.00 18.21
C ALA A 294 15.20 -19.91 17.33
N GLY A 295 16.11 -20.89 17.45
CA GLY A 295 17.33 -20.97 16.67
C GLY A 295 17.10 -21.37 15.21
N GLY A 296 16.17 -22.29 14.96
CA GLY A 296 15.75 -22.74 13.63
C GLY A 296 15.02 -21.65 12.87
N ALA A 297 14.08 -20.95 13.52
CA ALA A 297 13.41 -19.79 12.93
C ALA A 297 14.41 -18.67 12.59
N ALA A 298 15.33 -18.34 13.50
CA ALA A 298 16.39 -17.36 13.23
C ALA A 298 17.38 -17.81 12.13
N GLY A 299 17.70 -19.11 12.10
CA GLY A 299 18.53 -19.72 11.06
C GLY A 299 17.88 -19.66 9.69
N LEU A 300 16.58 -19.96 9.61
CA LEU A 300 15.78 -19.83 8.41
C LEU A 300 15.77 -18.36 7.91
N THR A 301 15.48 -17.40 8.79
CA THR A 301 15.51 -15.97 8.44
C THR A 301 16.86 -15.53 7.91
N ARG A 302 17.96 -15.91 8.58
CA ARG A 302 19.32 -15.57 8.16
C ARG A 302 19.64 -16.15 6.78
N ARG A 303 19.32 -17.43 6.56
CA ARG A 303 19.64 -18.11 5.31
C ARG A 303 18.83 -17.57 4.13
N ILE A 304 17.56 -17.20 4.34
CA ILE A 304 16.76 -16.51 3.32
C ILE A 304 17.39 -15.15 2.98
N ALA A 305 17.79 -14.35 3.98
CA ALA A 305 18.43 -13.05 3.74
C ALA A 305 19.78 -13.17 2.99
N GLU A 306 20.50 -14.29 3.15
CA GLU A 306 21.82 -14.50 2.55
C GLU A 306 21.80 -15.10 1.14
N CYS A 307 20.84 -15.99 0.84
CA CYS A 307 20.80 -16.77 -0.41
C CYS A 307 19.57 -16.49 -1.27
N ARG A 308 18.46 -16.00 -0.69
CA ARG A 308 17.13 -15.80 -1.29
C ARG A 308 16.47 -17.07 -1.83
N LEU A 309 17.18 -17.78 -2.70
CA LEU A 309 16.76 -18.99 -3.39
C LEU A 309 16.95 -20.24 -2.54
N TRP A 310 15.92 -21.08 -2.52
CA TRP A 310 15.91 -22.36 -1.82
C TRP A 310 15.71 -23.51 -2.81
N PRO A 311 16.62 -24.51 -2.82
CA PRO A 311 16.57 -25.58 -3.81
C PRO A 311 15.60 -26.69 -3.39
N LEU A 312 14.72 -27.07 -4.31
CA LEU A 312 13.88 -28.26 -4.26
C LEU A 312 14.36 -29.22 -5.35
N GLU A 313 14.93 -30.35 -4.97
CA GLU A 313 15.45 -31.34 -5.93
C GLU A 313 14.39 -32.40 -6.24
N VAL A 314 14.28 -32.79 -7.51
CA VAL A 314 13.35 -33.82 -8.00
C VAL A 314 14.12 -34.92 -8.72
N MET A 315 13.72 -36.17 -8.51
CA MET A 315 14.29 -37.33 -9.21
C MET A 315 13.24 -38.39 -9.54
N LYS A 316 13.56 -39.23 -10.53
CA LYS A 316 12.82 -40.45 -10.87
C LYS A 316 13.71 -41.66 -10.67
N SER A 317 13.34 -42.57 -9.76
CA SER A 317 14.11 -43.80 -9.49
C SER A 317 13.28 -45.07 -9.74
N PRO A 318 13.89 -46.19 -10.18
CA PRO A 318 13.17 -47.46 -10.31
C PRO A 318 12.87 -48.07 -8.94
N GLN A 319 11.66 -48.63 -8.74
CA GLN A 319 11.31 -49.35 -7.52
C GLN A 319 12.15 -50.62 -7.40
N ALA A 320 12.93 -50.75 -6.33
CA ALA A 320 13.79 -51.91 -6.10
C ALA A 320 12.97 -53.21 -5.99
N ALA A 321 13.22 -54.18 -6.87
CA ALA A 321 12.63 -55.50 -6.79
C ALA A 321 13.18 -56.24 -5.56
N LYS A 322 12.30 -56.79 -4.71
CA LYS A 322 12.68 -57.73 -3.64
C LYS A 322 13.32 -58.96 -4.29
N ALA A 323 14.65 -59.01 -4.39
CA ALA A 323 15.36 -60.18 -4.85
C ALA A 323 15.29 -61.28 -3.77
N ALA A 324 14.66 -62.40 -4.14
CA ALA A 324 14.73 -63.65 -3.41
C ALA A 324 16.19 -64.13 -3.30
N GLY A 325 16.51 -64.78 -2.18
CA GLY A 325 17.88 -65.05 -1.75
C GLY A 325 18.78 -65.77 -2.76
N GLY A 326 20.03 -65.32 -2.83
CA GLY A 326 21.15 -65.96 -3.52
C GLY A 326 22.48 -65.47 -2.95
N LYS A 327 23.43 -66.40 -2.72
CA LYS A 327 24.66 -66.21 -1.94
C LYS A 327 25.75 -65.39 -2.65
N SER A 328 26.34 -64.47 -1.89
CA SER A 328 27.75 -64.02 -1.84
C SER A 328 28.59 -63.88 -3.13
N SER A 329 29.00 -62.66 -3.43
CA SER A 329 30.33 -62.33 -3.97
C SER A 329 30.81 -61.00 -3.41
N LYS A 330 32.07 -60.97 -2.94
CA LYS A 330 32.76 -59.78 -2.41
C LYS A 330 32.89 -58.72 -3.51
N GLU A 331 32.36 -57.52 -3.28
CA GLU A 331 32.68 -56.33 -4.09
C GLU A 331 33.59 -55.38 -3.32
N LYS A 332 34.64 -54.94 -4.02
CA LYS A 332 35.59 -53.90 -3.61
C LYS A 332 34.87 -52.56 -3.59
N GLN A 333 35.06 -51.78 -2.53
CA GLN A 333 34.79 -50.35 -2.51
C GLN A 333 35.63 -49.66 -3.58
N VAL A 334 34.98 -49.22 -4.66
CA VAL A 334 35.37 -48.06 -5.45
C VAL A 334 34.28 -47.04 -5.19
N ASP A 335 34.69 -45.83 -4.80
CA ASP A 335 33.85 -44.69 -4.47
C ASP A 335 33.31 -44.09 -5.79
N ASP A 336 32.42 -44.82 -6.47
CA ASP A 336 31.71 -44.30 -7.64
C ASP A 336 30.68 -43.28 -7.16
N GLU A 337 30.77 -42.06 -7.69
CA GLU A 337 29.80 -40.99 -7.44
C GLU A 337 28.38 -41.48 -7.77
N ILE A 338 27.49 -41.47 -6.79
CA ILE A 338 26.08 -41.85 -6.98
C ILE A 338 25.46 -40.91 -8.02
N GLN A 339 25.24 -41.43 -9.23
CA GLN A 339 24.52 -40.75 -10.31
C GLN A 339 23.02 -40.81 -10.02
N ILE A 340 22.36 -39.65 -9.95
CA ILE A 340 20.94 -39.54 -9.64
C ILE A 340 20.16 -39.49 -10.96
N PRO A 341 19.24 -40.44 -11.21
CA PRO A 341 18.45 -40.47 -12.45
C PRO A 341 17.42 -39.34 -12.50
N PHE A 342 17.28 -38.72 -13.68
CA PHE A 342 16.42 -37.54 -13.92
C PHE A 342 16.53 -36.48 -12.81
N HIS A 343 17.76 -36.07 -12.48
CA HIS A 343 18.02 -35.10 -11.41
C HIS A 343 17.70 -33.68 -11.87
N GLY A 344 16.61 -33.12 -11.36
CA GLY A 344 16.19 -31.74 -11.58
C GLY A 344 16.18 -30.93 -10.29
N VAL A 345 16.14 -29.60 -10.41
CA VAL A 345 16.05 -28.66 -9.29
C VAL A 345 15.17 -27.48 -9.64
N ALA A 346 14.28 -27.10 -8.73
CA ALA A 346 13.57 -25.82 -8.74
C ALA A 346 14.17 -24.89 -7.68
N TYR A 347 14.35 -23.62 -8.01
CA TYR A 347 14.90 -22.61 -7.10
C TYR A 347 13.78 -21.67 -6.63
N MET A 348 13.36 -21.82 -5.39
CA MET A 348 12.25 -21.05 -4.83
C MET A 348 12.74 -19.76 -4.18
N ASP A 349 12.21 -18.58 -4.56
CA ASP A 349 12.48 -17.35 -3.81
C ASP A 349 11.65 -17.32 -2.51
N LEU A 350 12.31 -17.47 -1.37
CA LEU A 350 11.68 -17.42 -0.05
C LEU A 350 11.68 -16.01 0.56
N THR A 351 12.24 -15.01 -0.12
CA THR A 351 12.31 -13.62 0.32
C THR A 351 10.95 -13.06 0.78
N PRO A 352 9.79 -13.39 0.14
CA PRO A 352 8.50 -12.91 0.60
C PRO A 352 8.13 -13.30 2.05
N LEU A 353 8.67 -14.39 2.59
CA LEU A 353 8.46 -14.76 4.00
C LEU A 353 9.13 -13.78 4.99
N LEU A 354 10.07 -12.96 4.54
CA LEU A 354 10.68 -11.89 5.33
C LEU A 354 9.87 -10.58 5.28
N TYR A 355 8.80 -10.52 4.49
CA TYR A 355 7.94 -9.36 4.45
C TYR A 355 7.08 -9.28 5.72
N PRO A 356 6.94 -8.09 6.34
CA PRO A 356 6.21 -7.97 7.59
C PRO A 356 4.77 -8.51 7.51
N GLY A 357 4.47 -9.51 8.33
CA GLY A 357 3.16 -10.16 8.46
C GLY A 357 2.88 -11.29 7.48
N VAL A 358 3.78 -11.60 6.55
CA VAL A 358 3.59 -12.71 5.60
C VAL A 358 3.84 -14.05 6.30
N LYS A 359 2.92 -14.98 6.11
CA LYS A 359 2.94 -16.32 6.71
C LYS A 359 3.01 -17.44 5.68
N ARG A 360 2.62 -17.19 4.43
CA ARG A 360 2.44 -18.21 3.40
C ARG A 360 3.01 -17.70 2.10
N ILE A 361 3.67 -18.58 1.39
CA ILE A 361 4.03 -18.43 -0.02
C ILE A 361 3.54 -19.67 -0.77
N ARG A 362 3.06 -19.47 -1.99
CA ARG A 362 2.63 -20.57 -2.87
C ARG A 362 2.93 -20.20 -4.31
N GLY A 363 3.67 -21.06 -5.00
CA GLY A 363 4.30 -20.70 -6.26
C GLY A 363 4.40 -21.83 -7.26
N ALA A 364 4.38 -21.46 -8.54
CA ALA A 364 4.81 -22.31 -9.65
C ALA A 364 6.27 -21.98 -10.01
N TYR A 365 7.17 -22.95 -9.87
CA TYR A 365 8.61 -22.78 -10.09
C TYR A 365 9.12 -23.72 -11.17
N MET A 366 9.97 -23.21 -12.06
CA MET A 366 10.54 -23.98 -13.16
C MET A 366 11.54 -25.04 -12.66
N LEU A 367 11.50 -26.22 -13.29
CA LEU A 367 12.46 -27.30 -13.04
C LEU A 367 13.60 -27.23 -14.06
N HIS A 368 14.82 -27.12 -13.54
CA HIS A 368 16.05 -27.07 -14.32
C HIS A 368 16.87 -28.35 -14.13
N PRO A 369 17.72 -28.72 -15.10
CA PRO A 369 18.75 -29.74 -14.90
C PRO A 369 19.62 -29.41 -13.68
N PHE A 370 19.89 -30.41 -12.84
CA PHE A 370 20.72 -30.20 -11.67
C PHE A 370 22.21 -30.10 -12.04
N TYR A 371 22.87 -29.04 -11.56
CA TYR A 371 24.32 -28.83 -11.62
C TYR A 371 24.88 -28.38 -10.26
N ASN A 372 25.96 -29.02 -9.78
CA ASN A 372 26.57 -28.68 -8.49
C ASN A 372 27.14 -27.25 -8.45
N SER A 373 27.70 -26.77 -9.58
CA SER A 373 28.21 -25.40 -9.71
C SER A 373 27.10 -24.37 -9.51
N GLU A 374 25.94 -24.59 -10.14
CA GLU A 374 24.79 -23.71 -10.06
C GLU A 374 24.13 -23.73 -8.66
N LEU A 375 24.05 -24.91 -8.03
CA LEU A 375 23.60 -25.03 -6.65
C LEU A 375 24.47 -24.19 -5.71
N GLN A 376 25.79 -24.24 -5.88
CA GLN A 376 26.74 -23.50 -5.05
C GLN A 376 26.65 -22.00 -5.29
N THR A 377 26.52 -21.55 -6.54
CA THR A 377 26.40 -20.11 -6.82
C THR A 377 25.07 -19.54 -6.34
N LYS A 378 23.94 -20.24 -6.55
CA LYS A 378 22.60 -19.75 -6.20
C LYS A 378 22.26 -19.89 -4.73
N THR A 379 22.73 -20.96 -4.06
CA THR A 379 22.25 -21.31 -2.69
C THR A 379 23.37 -21.40 -1.65
N LYS A 380 24.63 -21.20 -2.05
CA LYS A 380 25.85 -21.40 -1.24
C LYS A 380 26.03 -22.82 -0.69
N ARG A 381 25.25 -23.79 -1.17
CA ARG A 381 25.38 -25.20 -0.82
C ARG A 381 26.33 -25.92 -1.74
N THR A 382 27.09 -26.87 -1.20
CA THR A 382 28.04 -27.68 -1.97
C THR A 382 27.54 -29.09 -2.30
N MET A 383 26.51 -29.57 -1.60
CA MET A 383 26.02 -30.96 -1.70
C MET A 383 24.51 -31.04 -1.97
N SER A 384 24.15 -32.01 -2.82
CA SER A 384 22.77 -32.38 -3.13
C SER A 384 22.09 -33.06 -1.94
N VAL A 385 20.86 -32.63 -1.66
CA VAL A 385 20.00 -33.19 -0.61
C VAL A 385 19.65 -34.65 -0.91
N LEU A 386 19.35 -34.96 -2.18
CA LEU A 386 19.03 -36.32 -2.60
C LEU A 386 20.24 -37.26 -2.44
N ARG A 387 21.44 -36.78 -2.78
CA ARG A 387 22.69 -37.54 -2.60
C ARG A 387 22.97 -37.85 -1.13
N GLU A 388 22.74 -36.90 -0.23
CA GLU A 388 22.87 -37.08 1.22
C GLU A 388 21.86 -38.10 1.77
N SER A 389 20.62 -38.04 1.30
CA SER A 389 19.56 -38.99 1.68
C SER A 389 19.91 -40.43 1.27
N LEU A 390 20.39 -40.62 0.04
CA LEU A 390 20.78 -41.93 -0.48
C LEU A 390 21.97 -42.54 0.28
N LYS A 391 22.97 -41.72 0.66
CA LYS A 391 24.10 -42.15 1.50
C LYS A 391 23.67 -42.62 2.89
N THR A 392 22.68 -41.96 3.48
CA THR A 392 22.16 -42.27 4.81
C THR A 392 21.34 -43.57 4.82
N SER A 393 20.63 -43.86 3.72
CA SER A 393 19.84 -45.10 3.54
C SER A 393 20.70 -46.36 3.32
N ALA A 394 21.95 -46.21 2.86
CA ALA A 394 22.87 -47.32 2.56
C ALA A 394 23.64 -47.88 3.78
N ALA A 395 23.55 -47.27 4.97
CA ALA A 395 24.23 -47.75 6.18
C ALA A 395 23.35 -48.73 6.99
N PRO A 396 23.87 -49.89 7.46
CA PRO A 396 23.06 -50.86 8.20
C PRO A 396 22.71 -50.35 9.61
N PRO A 397 21.53 -50.70 10.17
CA PRO A 397 21.10 -50.21 11.47
C PRO A 397 21.91 -50.91 12.56
N ARG A 398 22.86 -50.20 13.19
CA ARG A 398 23.47 -50.68 14.43
C ARG A 398 22.53 -50.38 15.60
N LEU A 399 21.93 -51.43 16.17
CA LEU A 399 21.36 -51.38 17.52
C LEU A 399 22.39 -50.79 18.48
N ARG A 400 22.10 -49.63 19.07
CA ARG A 400 22.77 -49.17 20.30
C ARG A 400 21.83 -49.38 21.47
N ARG A 401 22.05 -50.49 22.18
CA ARG A 401 21.55 -50.69 23.54
C ARG A 401 22.19 -49.67 24.48
N SER A 402 21.37 -49.14 25.36
CA SER A 402 21.78 -48.42 26.57
C SER A 402 22.54 -49.36 27.51
N SER A 403 23.69 -48.91 28.00
CA SER A 403 24.25 -49.37 29.28
C SER A 403 25.16 -48.30 29.87
N SER A 404 24.81 -47.91 31.09
CA SER A 404 25.49 -47.02 32.01
C SER A 404 26.84 -47.56 32.54
N ALA A 405 27.67 -46.60 32.95
CA ALA A 405 28.74 -46.68 33.97
C ALA A 405 30.06 -47.41 33.64
N ALA A 406 31.16 -46.64 33.53
CA ALA A 406 32.36 -46.77 34.39
C ALA A 406 33.49 -45.78 34.01
N SER A 407 33.73 -44.82 34.90
CA SER A 407 35.02 -44.37 35.49
C SER A 407 36.32 -44.25 34.66
N TYR A 408 36.80 -43.00 34.59
CA TYR A 408 38.19 -42.46 34.66
C TYR A 408 39.42 -43.35 34.39
N LYS A 409 40.32 -42.83 33.53
CA LYS A 409 41.74 -42.54 33.86
C LYS A 409 42.36 -41.51 32.90
N ALA A 410 43.18 -40.63 33.47
CA ALA A 410 43.78 -39.43 32.89
C ALA A 410 45.22 -39.64 32.36
N ALA A 411 45.66 -38.75 31.46
CA ALA A 411 46.99 -38.10 31.37
C ALA A 411 47.01 -37.18 30.11
N ALA A 412 47.02 -35.84 30.24
CA ALA A 412 48.17 -34.92 30.38
C ALA A 412 49.10 -34.87 29.14
N GLY A 413 49.48 -33.75 28.51
CA GLY A 413 49.34 -32.30 28.70
C GLY A 413 49.58 -31.61 27.33
N LYS A 414 49.71 -30.30 27.10
CA LYS A 414 50.06 -29.10 27.89
C LYS A 414 49.64 -27.83 27.10
N LYS A 415 49.25 -26.78 27.84
CA LYS A 415 49.36 -25.30 27.62
C LYS A 415 48.69 -24.70 26.36
N VAL A 416 47.57 -23.97 26.47
CA VAL A 416 47.31 -22.62 27.06
C VAL A 416 48.06 -21.49 26.36
N GLN A 417 47.35 -20.64 25.60
CA GLN A 417 47.31 -19.19 25.82
C GLN A 417 46.06 -18.57 25.19
N LEU A 418 45.21 -18.00 26.04
CA LEU A 418 44.10 -17.10 25.73
C LEU A 418 44.65 -15.76 25.22
N VAL A 419 43.93 -15.04 24.34
CA VAL A 419 43.58 -13.59 24.45
C VAL A 419 43.22 -12.95 23.10
N LYS A 420 41.98 -12.41 23.07
CA LYS A 420 41.42 -11.27 22.30
C LYS A 420 41.43 -11.29 20.77
N LEU A 421 40.22 -11.43 20.21
CA LEU A 421 39.84 -10.86 18.91
C LEU A 421 38.89 -9.69 19.17
N LEU A 422 39.45 -8.47 19.13
CA LEU A 422 38.75 -7.23 18.85
C LEU A 422 39.05 -6.89 17.38
N PHE A 423 38.01 -6.46 16.68
CA PHE A 423 37.96 -5.86 15.35
C PHE A 423 39.24 -5.16 14.88
N ILE A 424 39.62 -5.42 13.61
CA ILE A 424 39.98 -4.42 12.60
C ILE A 424 39.70 -5.06 11.22
N PHE A 425 38.88 -4.36 10.43
CA PHE A 425 38.73 -4.53 8.98
C PHE A 425 40.08 -4.19 8.33
N ASP A 426 40.57 -5.02 7.42
CA ASP A 426 41.47 -4.53 6.38
C ASP A 426 41.20 -5.21 5.04
N TYR A 427 41.00 -4.35 4.05
CA TYR A 427 40.93 -4.67 2.63
C TYR A 427 42.32 -5.12 2.18
N SER A 428 42.45 -6.37 1.72
CA SER A 428 43.62 -6.77 0.95
C SER A 428 43.24 -7.71 -0.17
N VAL A 429 43.38 -7.18 -1.39
CA VAL A 429 43.51 -7.88 -2.66
C VAL A 429 44.52 -9.02 -2.50
N VAL A 430 44.06 -10.27 -2.62
CA VAL A 430 44.95 -11.43 -2.69
C VAL A 430 44.93 -12.00 -4.11
N LYS A 431 46.12 -11.97 -4.70
CA LYS A 431 46.49 -12.52 -6.00
C LYS A 431 46.15 -14.01 -6.09
N VAL A 432 45.64 -14.36 -7.25
CA VAL A 432 45.60 -15.71 -7.80
C VAL A 432 47.03 -16.26 -7.92
N SER A 433 47.26 -17.44 -7.34
CA SER A 433 48.34 -18.33 -7.73
C SER A 433 47.82 -19.76 -7.78
N GLN A 434 47.63 -20.22 -9.02
CA GLN A 434 47.70 -21.58 -9.56
C GLN A 434 48.66 -22.49 -8.73
N THR A 435 48.49 -23.80 -8.55
CA THR A 435 47.73 -24.86 -9.23
C THR A 435 48.05 -26.13 -8.45
N GLU A 436 47.08 -26.95 -8.06
CA GLU A 436 47.29 -28.39 -7.91
C GLU A 436 46.18 -29.13 -8.67
N ASN A 437 46.56 -29.53 -9.90
CA ASN A 437 46.04 -30.64 -10.70
C ASN A 437 44.52 -30.84 -10.75
N ILE A 438 43.89 -30.03 -11.60
CA ILE A 438 42.71 -30.44 -12.36
C ILE A 438 43.19 -31.49 -13.36
N THR A 439 42.91 -32.77 -13.10
CA THR A 439 42.72 -33.71 -14.20
C THR A 439 41.43 -33.31 -14.90
N ASP A 440 41.51 -33.01 -16.20
CA ASP A 440 40.39 -32.85 -17.10
C ASP A 440 39.41 -34.03 -16.92
N ALA A 441 38.35 -33.80 -16.15
CA ALA A 441 37.14 -34.59 -16.20
C ALA A 441 36.17 -33.75 -17.04
N GLU A 442 35.79 -34.27 -18.20
CA GLU A 442 34.73 -33.71 -19.04
C GLU A 442 33.50 -33.36 -18.17
N PRO A 443 32.80 -32.24 -18.43
CA PRO A 443 31.58 -31.94 -17.70
C PRO A 443 30.61 -33.10 -17.88
N GLN A 444 30.28 -33.80 -16.79
CA GLN A 444 29.20 -34.79 -16.81
C GLN A 444 27.91 -34.06 -17.21
N VAL A 445 27.50 -34.23 -18.46
CA VAL A 445 26.25 -33.67 -18.99
C VAL A 445 25.10 -34.45 -18.35
N ASN A 446 24.23 -33.77 -17.61
CA ASN A 446 23.03 -34.35 -17.04
C ASN A 446 21.94 -34.45 -18.12
N THR A 447 22.14 -35.35 -19.09
CA THR A 447 21.27 -35.50 -20.26
C THR A 447 19.82 -35.84 -19.90
N GLU A 448 19.60 -36.60 -18.82
CA GLU A 448 18.25 -36.90 -18.32
C GLU A 448 17.59 -35.69 -17.62
N GLY A 449 18.39 -34.82 -17.00
CA GLY A 449 17.93 -33.59 -16.37
C GLY A 449 17.53 -32.51 -17.39
N GLU A 450 18.23 -32.44 -18.54
CA GLU A 450 17.88 -31.52 -19.64
C GLU A 450 16.45 -31.72 -20.13
N MET A 451 15.91 -32.94 -19.99
CA MET A 451 14.53 -33.25 -20.37
C MET A 451 13.48 -32.45 -19.58
N TYR A 452 13.79 -31.93 -18.38
CA TYR A 452 12.89 -31.02 -17.66
C TYR A 452 12.81 -29.66 -18.36
N ALA A 453 13.94 -29.14 -18.84
CA ALA A 453 13.99 -27.88 -19.57
C ALA A 453 13.29 -28.02 -20.93
N ASP A 454 13.55 -29.10 -21.67
CA ASP A 454 12.92 -29.37 -22.98
C ASP A 454 11.39 -29.48 -22.90
N SER A 455 10.88 -30.00 -21.78
CA SER A 455 9.43 -30.17 -21.57
C SER A 455 8.75 -28.95 -20.92
N GLY A 456 9.51 -27.91 -20.53
CA GLY A 456 8.96 -26.80 -19.76
C GLY A 456 8.39 -27.25 -18.42
N SER A 457 9.01 -28.24 -17.78
CA SER A 457 8.54 -28.78 -16.51
C SER A 457 8.55 -27.72 -15.41
N TYR A 458 7.49 -27.66 -14.60
CA TYR A 458 7.43 -26.80 -13.42
C TYR A 458 6.70 -27.51 -12.28
N ILE A 459 6.93 -27.05 -11.05
CA ILE A 459 6.36 -27.65 -9.84
C ILE A 459 5.66 -26.59 -8.99
N ILE A 460 4.48 -26.95 -8.47
CA ILE A 460 3.75 -26.13 -7.51
C ILE A 460 4.08 -26.58 -6.08
N ILE A 461 4.51 -25.63 -5.26
CA ILE A 461 4.86 -25.84 -3.85
C ILE A 461 4.34 -24.68 -3.00
N GLU A 462 3.87 -25.02 -1.81
CA GLU A 462 3.41 -24.08 -0.79
C GLU A 462 4.25 -24.23 0.47
N ILE A 463 4.66 -23.11 1.06
CA ILE A 463 5.30 -23.05 2.37
C ILE A 463 4.49 -22.13 3.28
N THR A 464 4.04 -22.66 4.41
CA THR A 464 3.21 -21.94 5.38
C THR A 464 3.85 -21.98 6.77
N LEU A 465 3.81 -20.84 7.46
CA LEU A 465 4.25 -20.65 8.83
C LEU A 465 3.05 -20.25 9.71
N GLU A 466 3.00 -20.79 10.91
CA GLU A 466 1.96 -20.40 11.88
C GLU A 466 2.09 -18.92 12.29
N LYS A 467 3.33 -18.46 12.52
CA LYS A 467 3.69 -17.08 12.87
C LYS A 467 4.57 -16.47 11.77
N PRO A 468 4.43 -15.18 11.42
CA PRO A 468 5.27 -14.59 10.40
C PRO A 468 6.71 -14.48 10.94
N LEU A 469 7.73 -14.69 10.08
CA LEU A 469 9.13 -14.53 10.50
C LEU A 469 9.43 -13.09 10.92
N VAL A 470 8.76 -12.13 10.27
CA VAL A 470 8.81 -10.72 10.61
C VAL A 470 7.42 -10.25 11.03
N PRO A 471 7.18 -9.93 12.31
CA PRO A 471 5.88 -9.47 12.76
C PRO A 471 5.56 -8.10 12.16
N LYS A 472 4.32 -7.92 11.72
CA LYS A 472 3.79 -6.62 11.29
C LYS A 472 3.44 -5.80 12.53
N ARG A 473 3.80 -4.52 12.55
CA ARG A 473 3.42 -3.62 13.65
C ARG A 473 1.89 -3.43 13.64
N PRO A 474 1.22 -3.50 14.80
CA PRO A 474 -0.22 -3.28 14.89
C PRO A 474 -0.55 -1.80 14.62
N LEU A 475 -1.77 -1.56 14.11
CA LEU A 475 -2.21 -0.21 13.70
C LEU A 475 -2.28 0.74 14.90
N GLU A 476 -2.65 0.22 16.07
CA GLU A 476 -2.75 0.98 17.32
C GLU A 476 -1.38 1.49 17.78
N GLU A 477 -0.34 0.67 17.68
CA GLU A 477 1.03 1.06 18.04
C GLU A 477 1.53 2.15 17.09
N LEU A 478 1.32 2.01 15.79
CA LEU A 478 1.70 3.03 14.80
C LEU A 478 0.98 4.36 15.05
N ALA A 479 -0.33 4.31 15.32
CA ALA A 479 -1.10 5.51 15.65
C ALA A 479 -0.61 6.18 16.95
N ASN A 480 -0.24 5.40 17.97
CA ASN A 480 0.32 5.93 19.21
C ASN A 480 1.69 6.58 19.01
N ARG A 481 2.57 5.98 18.20
CA ARG A 481 3.88 6.58 17.88
C ARG A 481 3.73 7.88 17.07
N VAL A 482 2.78 7.94 16.13
CA VAL A 482 2.48 9.20 15.43
C VAL A 482 1.91 10.24 16.40
N LYS A 483 1.06 9.86 17.36
CA LYS A 483 0.58 10.75 18.44
C LYS A 483 1.70 11.27 19.34
N GLU A 484 2.69 10.43 19.65
CA GLU A 484 3.86 10.81 20.43
C GLU A 484 4.76 11.80 19.68
N LEU A 485 4.96 11.58 18.38
CA LEU A 485 5.73 12.48 17.51
C LEU A 485 4.99 13.80 17.25
N ILE A 486 3.69 13.72 16.98
CA ILE A 486 2.82 14.85 16.62
C ILE A 486 1.51 14.75 17.42
N PRO A 487 1.43 15.41 18.58
CA PRO A 487 0.22 15.40 19.41
C PRO A 487 -0.96 16.05 18.68
N PRO A 488 -2.18 15.51 18.79
CA PRO A 488 -3.35 16.13 18.19
C PRO A 488 -3.60 17.48 18.88
N ARG A 489 -3.70 18.55 18.08
CA ARG A 489 -3.98 19.88 18.62
C ARG A 489 -5.50 20.04 18.72
N PRO A 490 -6.09 20.19 19.93
CA PRO A 490 -7.50 20.49 20.04
C PRO A 490 -7.78 21.82 19.35
N ALA A 491 -8.86 21.89 18.55
CA ALA A 491 -9.29 23.13 17.94
C ALA A 491 -9.45 24.19 19.05
N LEU A 492 -8.68 25.28 18.95
CA LEU A 492 -8.83 26.39 19.88
C LEU A 492 -10.31 26.79 19.84
N PRO A 493 -11.01 26.86 21.00
CA PRO A 493 -12.40 27.28 21.00
C PRO A 493 -12.47 28.64 20.32
N ARG A 494 -13.23 28.73 19.22
CA ARG A 494 -13.46 29.99 18.52
C ARG A 494 -13.95 30.98 19.58
N ARG A 495 -13.16 32.02 19.86
CA ARG A 495 -13.52 33.11 20.77
C ARG A 495 -14.58 34.12 20.26
N PRO A 496 -15.13 34.10 19.02
CA PRO A 496 -15.97 35.20 18.54
C PRO A 496 -17.42 35.15 19.03
N ALA A 497 -17.89 34.05 19.63
CA ALA A 497 -19.30 33.92 20.03
C ALA A 497 -19.77 35.01 21.01
N GLY A 498 -18.90 35.51 21.90
CA GLY A 498 -19.24 36.63 22.80
C GLY A 498 -19.25 37.97 22.07
N ALA A 499 -18.17 38.27 21.35
CA ALA A 499 -17.99 39.52 20.63
C ALA A 499 -19.09 39.77 19.58
N GLU A 500 -19.40 38.77 18.75
CA GLU A 500 -20.48 38.86 17.75
C GLU A 500 -21.86 38.97 18.41
N ARG A 501 -22.08 38.22 19.49
CA ARG A 501 -23.33 38.29 20.25
C ARG A 501 -23.52 39.67 20.89
N ALA A 502 -22.47 40.28 21.44
CA ALA A 502 -22.52 41.62 22.01
C ALA A 502 -22.85 42.68 20.94
N VAL A 503 -22.31 42.55 19.72
CA VAL A 503 -22.64 43.44 18.60
C VAL A 503 -24.09 43.23 18.14
N ARG A 504 -24.53 41.98 17.93
CA ARG A 504 -25.93 41.68 17.54
C ARG A 504 -26.93 42.16 18.57
N GLU A 505 -26.63 42.00 19.86
CA GLU A 505 -27.51 42.51 20.92
C GLU A 505 -27.57 44.04 20.94
N TYR A 506 -26.46 44.74 20.70
CA TYR A 506 -26.47 46.20 20.56
C TYR A 506 -27.28 46.67 19.35
N GLN A 507 -27.10 46.03 18.19
CA GLN A 507 -27.90 46.27 17.00
C GLN A 507 -29.39 46.07 17.31
N ALA A 508 -29.78 44.94 17.92
CA ALA A 508 -31.17 44.68 18.31
C ALA A 508 -31.76 45.71 19.29
N GLN A 509 -30.95 46.27 20.22
CA GLN A 509 -31.41 47.36 21.07
C GLN A 509 -31.66 48.64 20.26
N ILE A 510 -30.81 48.96 19.29
CA ILE A 510 -30.98 50.12 18.39
C ILE A 510 -32.26 49.95 17.56
N GLU A 511 -32.49 48.77 16.99
CA GLU A 511 -33.70 48.47 16.22
C GLU A 511 -34.95 48.66 17.09
N SER A 512 -34.94 48.14 18.32
CA SER A 512 -36.04 48.32 19.28
C SER A 512 -36.29 49.78 19.63
N VAL A 513 -35.25 50.57 19.89
CA VAL A 513 -35.37 52.00 20.18
C VAL A 513 -35.87 52.76 18.94
N ALA A 514 -35.38 52.43 17.74
CA ALA A 514 -35.80 53.04 16.50
C ALA A 514 -37.29 52.78 16.22
N SER A 515 -37.77 51.54 16.39
CA SER A 515 -39.19 51.21 16.28
C SER A 515 -40.04 51.98 17.28
N GLN A 516 -39.62 52.07 18.54
CA GLN A 516 -40.36 52.82 19.57
C GLN A 516 -40.40 54.33 19.30
N VAL A 517 -39.31 54.92 18.80
CA VAL A 517 -39.29 56.32 18.36
C VAL A 517 -40.18 56.53 17.14
N LEU A 518 -40.20 55.59 16.20
CA LEU A 518 -41.06 55.61 15.03
C LEU A 518 -42.55 55.50 15.43
N ASP A 519 -42.90 54.63 16.39
CA ASP A 519 -44.26 54.52 16.92
C ASP A 519 -44.71 55.82 17.59
N GLN A 520 -43.84 56.48 18.37
CA GLN A 520 -44.13 57.79 18.95
C GLN A 520 -44.30 58.87 17.87
N TYR A 521 -43.47 58.82 16.84
CA TYR A 521 -43.59 59.69 15.67
C TYR A 521 -44.94 59.50 14.98
N GLN A 522 -45.36 58.25 14.77
CA GLN A 522 -46.65 57.90 14.17
C GLN A 522 -47.83 58.25 15.08
N GLN A 523 -47.71 58.15 16.40
CA GLN A 523 -48.77 58.56 17.33
C GLN A 523 -48.99 60.08 17.32
N MET A 524 -47.92 60.86 17.24
CA MET A 524 -48.01 62.33 17.23
C MET A 524 -48.34 62.92 15.86
N PHE A 525 -47.87 62.31 14.77
CA PHE A 525 -47.96 62.87 13.42
C PHE A 525 -48.62 61.95 12.40
N GLY A 526 -49.02 60.73 12.76
CA GLY A 526 -49.59 59.72 11.86
C GLY A 526 -50.90 60.12 11.18
N ALA A 527 -51.70 60.99 11.83
CA ALA A 527 -52.91 61.56 11.23
C ALA A 527 -52.62 62.40 9.97
N ALA A 528 -51.38 62.87 9.78
CA ALA A 528 -50.95 63.61 8.60
C ALA A 528 -50.50 62.73 7.43
N PHE A 529 -50.45 61.41 7.61
CA PHE A 529 -50.03 60.43 6.58
C PHE A 529 -51.20 59.59 6.03
N VAL A 530 -52.45 59.96 6.36
CA VAL A 530 -53.66 59.31 5.83
C VAL A 530 -53.81 59.65 4.34
N PRO A 531 -54.24 58.71 3.47
CA PRO A 531 -54.38 58.98 2.04
C PRO A 531 -55.36 60.13 1.77
N GLY A 532 -54.87 61.23 1.21
CA GLY A 532 -55.65 62.45 0.91
C GLY A 532 -55.27 63.70 1.71
N ALA A 533 -54.30 63.63 2.63
CA ALA A 533 -53.77 64.81 3.33
C ALA A 533 -52.76 65.60 2.48
N GLU A 534 -52.65 66.92 2.72
CA GLU A 534 -51.68 67.78 2.03
C GLU A 534 -50.23 67.32 2.29
N PRO A 535 -49.35 67.35 1.28
CA PRO A 535 -47.94 67.01 1.45
C PRO A 535 -47.28 67.93 2.49
N LEU A 536 -46.56 67.30 3.42
CA LEU A 536 -45.95 67.96 4.56
C LEU A 536 -44.84 68.94 4.14
N ASP A 537 -44.93 70.20 4.60
CA ASP A 537 -43.95 71.25 4.32
C ASP A 537 -42.55 70.96 4.95
N PRO A 538 -41.46 70.86 4.16
CA PRO A 538 -40.11 70.60 4.65
C PRO A 538 -39.56 71.68 5.60
N ALA A 539 -40.09 72.90 5.57
CA ALA A 539 -39.69 73.97 6.49
C ALA A 539 -40.06 73.69 7.96
N THR A 540 -40.99 72.76 8.21
CA THR A 540 -41.47 72.45 9.57
C THR A 540 -40.79 71.22 10.20
N THR A 541 -39.83 70.60 9.51
CA THR A 541 -39.14 69.37 9.95
C THR A 541 -38.39 69.56 11.28
N GLU A 542 -37.71 70.70 11.45
CA GLU A 542 -37.01 71.03 12.70
C GLU A 542 -37.97 71.26 13.87
N GLN A 543 -39.16 71.82 13.60
CA GLN A 543 -40.19 72.03 14.63
C GLN A 543 -40.83 70.71 15.07
N ARG A 544 -41.01 69.75 14.15
CA ARG A 544 -41.48 68.40 14.50
C ARG A 544 -40.42 67.66 15.30
N LYS A 545 -39.16 67.74 14.87
CA LYS A 545 -38.00 67.20 15.60
C LYS A 545 -37.97 67.74 17.04
N SER A 546 -38.05 69.06 17.23
CA SER A 546 -38.01 69.65 18.59
C SER A 546 -39.19 69.23 19.47
N ARG A 547 -40.39 69.06 18.91
CA ARG A 547 -41.56 68.54 19.64
C ARG A 547 -41.39 67.09 20.08
N ILE A 548 -40.86 66.22 19.21
CA ILE A 548 -40.54 64.82 19.53
C ILE A 548 -39.50 64.75 20.63
N TYR A 549 -38.41 65.52 20.50
CA TYR A 549 -37.39 65.58 21.55
C TYR A 549 -37.97 66.08 22.88
N GLY A 550 -38.87 67.06 22.84
CA GLY A 550 -39.58 67.52 24.03
C GLY A 550 -40.43 66.43 24.68
N GLU A 551 -41.23 65.70 23.90
CA GLU A 551 -42.10 64.63 24.40
C GLU A 551 -41.30 63.43 24.94
N LEU A 552 -40.26 63.00 24.23
CA LEU A 552 -39.39 61.91 24.67
C LEU A 552 -38.67 62.24 25.99
N ASN A 553 -38.31 63.51 26.21
CA ASN A 553 -37.72 63.95 27.47
C ASN A 553 -38.75 64.08 28.60
N CYS A 554 -39.92 64.67 28.34
CA CYS A 554 -40.98 64.84 29.35
C CYS A 554 -41.63 63.51 29.77
N SER A 555 -41.73 62.53 28.86
CA SER A 555 -42.28 61.19 29.13
C SER A 555 -41.30 60.26 29.84
N GLY A 556 -40.03 60.65 29.97
CA GLY A 556 -38.96 59.80 30.52
C GLY A 556 -38.48 58.69 29.57
N LYS A 557 -39.05 58.54 28.36
CA LYS A 557 -38.66 57.53 27.38
C LYS A 557 -37.22 57.70 26.89
N TYR A 558 -36.75 58.95 26.74
CA TYR A 558 -35.36 59.23 26.38
C TYR A 558 -34.36 58.66 27.40
N PHE A 559 -34.67 58.76 28.69
CA PHE A 559 -33.85 58.20 29.76
C PHE A 559 -33.87 56.67 29.75
N ALA A 560 -35.04 56.06 29.46
CA ALA A 560 -35.17 54.60 29.33
C ALA A 560 -34.31 54.05 28.18
N PHE A 561 -34.32 54.71 27.00
CA PHE A 561 -33.47 54.32 25.87
C PHE A 561 -31.97 54.40 26.21
N LYS A 562 -31.56 55.46 26.91
CA LYS A 562 -30.17 55.64 27.34
C LYS A 562 -29.71 54.50 28.27
N GLU A 563 -30.55 54.08 29.21
CA GLU A 563 -30.19 53.00 30.15
C GLU A 563 -30.22 51.62 29.46
N GLN A 564 -31.13 51.39 28.50
CA GLN A 564 -31.18 50.17 27.67
C GLN A 564 -29.90 50.00 26.84
N MET A 565 -29.42 51.06 26.19
CA MET A 565 -28.20 51.01 25.38
C MET A 565 -26.94 50.84 26.21
N LYS A 566 -26.90 51.38 27.44
CA LYS A 566 -25.74 51.31 28.34
C LYS A 566 -25.28 49.88 28.62
N TYR A 567 -26.20 48.94 28.87
CA TYR A 567 -25.83 47.54 29.12
C TYR A 567 -25.19 46.88 27.90
N ALA A 568 -25.73 47.14 26.70
CA ALA A 568 -25.18 46.64 25.45
C ALA A 568 -23.79 47.23 25.16
N VAL A 569 -23.61 48.54 25.37
CA VAL A 569 -22.31 49.22 25.22
C VAL A 569 -21.27 48.67 26.19
N VAL A 570 -21.63 48.45 27.46
CA VAL A 570 -20.70 47.85 28.45
C VAL A 570 -20.28 46.44 28.04
N ARG A 571 -21.18 45.65 27.45
CA ARG A 571 -20.83 44.32 26.91
C ARG A 571 -19.92 44.42 25.69
N ILE A 572 -20.13 45.36 24.78
CA ILE A 572 -19.19 45.64 23.68
C ILE A 572 -17.81 45.99 24.22
N VAL A 573 -17.71 46.87 25.22
CA VAL A 573 -16.42 47.27 25.81
C VAL A 573 -15.68 46.07 26.42
N ARG A 574 -16.41 45.14 27.05
CA ARG A 574 -15.83 43.95 27.70
C ARG A 574 -15.51 42.83 26.72
N GLU A 575 -16.44 42.49 25.84
CA GLU A 575 -16.38 41.29 25.00
C GLU A 575 -15.74 41.55 23.62
N LYS A 576 -15.94 42.75 23.05
CA LYS A 576 -15.39 43.14 21.73
C LYS A 576 -14.12 43.97 21.84
N MET A 577 -14.10 44.98 22.70
CA MET A 577 -12.93 45.86 22.90
C MET A 577 -11.94 45.33 23.96
N LEU A 578 -12.28 44.23 24.64
CA LEU A 578 -11.45 43.53 25.63
C LEU A 578 -10.90 44.43 26.74
N ARG A 579 -11.64 45.48 27.14
CA ARG A 579 -11.24 46.39 28.21
C ARG A 579 -12.00 46.09 29.49
N THR A 580 -11.27 45.64 30.50
CA THR A 580 -11.80 45.32 31.85
C THR A 580 -11.19 46.17 32.96
N LYS A 581 -10.12 46.92 32.69
CA LYS A 581 -9.42 47.78 33.65
C LYS A 581 -9.67 49.27 33.37
N ALA A 582 -9.69 50.08 34.42
CA ALA A 582 -9.83 51.54 34.31
C ALA A 582 -8.56 52.18 33.72
N PHE A 583 -8.73 53.27 32.97
CA PHE A 583 -7.63 54.06 32.43
C PHE A 583 -6.99 54.91 33.53
N THR A 584 -5.66 54.93 33.56
CA THR A 584 -4.86 55.80 34.45
C THR A 584 -4.46 57.11 33.78
N ASP A 585 -4.46 57.13 32.44
CA ASP A 585 -4.05 58.26 31.61
C ASP A 585 -5.26 58.89 30.90
N PRO A 586 -5.54 60.19 31.08
CA PRO A 586 -6.67 60.86 30.45
C PRO A 586 -6.60 60.89 28.91
N GLU A 587 -5.42 60.91 28.30
CA GLU A 587 -5.29 60.93 26.84
C GLU A 587 -5.67 59.58 26.22
N GLN A 588 -5.29 58.48 26.87
CA GLN A 588 -5.68 57.12 26.47
C GLN A 588 -7.18 56.87 26.64
N LEU A 589 -7.80 57.44 27.68
CA LEU A 589 -9.24 57.40 27.86
C LEU A 589 -9.95 58.13 26.71
N GLN A 590 -9.47 59.32 26.34
CA GLN A 590 -10.08 60.12 25.29
C GLN A 590 -9.97 59.43 23.91
N ALA A 591 -8.81 58.84 23.60
CA ALA A 591 -8.60 58.06 22.37
C ALA A 591 -9.48 56.81 22.31
N PHE A 592 -9.66 56.13 23.45
CA PHE A 592 -10.56 54.99 23.55
C PHE A 592 -12.03 55.39 23.39
N LEU A 593 -12.45 56.51 23.99
CA LEU A 593 -13.81 57.04 23.85
C LEU A 593 -14.11 57.44 22.41
N SER A 594 -13.15 58.05 21.69
CA SER A 594 -13.32 58.35 20.27
C SER A 594 -13.44 57.09 19.42
N GLN A 595 -12.63 56.06 19.69
CA GLN A 595 -12.69 54.78 18.98
C GLN A 595 -14.02 54.05 19.26
N LEU A 596 -14.47 54.04 20.52
CA LEU A 596 -15.76 53.48 20.91
C LEU A 596 -16.91 54.24 20.26
N TYR A 597 -16.86 55.57 20.22
CA TYR A 597 -17.88 56.39 19.57
C TYR A 597 -18.00 56.08 18.09
N ILE A 598 -16.89 56.05 17.35
CA ILE A 598 -16.87 55.69 15.92
C ILE A 598 -17.52 54.32 15.71
N PHE A 599 -17.06 53.31 16.47
CA PHE A 599 -17.59 51.95 16.38
C PHE A 599 -19.10 51.87 16.67
N LEU A 600 -19.57 52.52 17.73
CA LEU A 600 -20.98 52.50 18.11
C LEU A 600 -21.88 53.23 17.10
N VAL A 601 -21.36 54.26 16.43
CA VAL A 601 -22.06 55.00 15.37
C VAL A 601 -22.13 54.17 14.09
N ASP A 602 -21.04 53.52 13.70
CA ASP A 602 -21.01 52.66 12.50
C ASP A 602 -22.00 51.50 12.63
N GLU A 603 -22.00 50.80 13.77
CA GLU A 603 -22.94 49.71 14.05
C GLU A 603 -24.39 50.20 14.19
N MET A 604 -24.59 51.43 14.68
CA MET A 604 -25.91 52.07 14.70
C MET A 604 -26.42 52.34 13.29
N HIS A 605 -25.59 52.88 12.41
CA HIS A 605 -25.94 53.09 11.01
C HIS A 605 -26.24 51.76 10.32
N ALA A 606 -25.45 50.71 10.57
CA ALA A 606 -25.71 49.37 10.04
C ALA A 606 -27.09 48.84 10.47
N ALA A 607 -27.43 48.92 11.76
CA ALA A 607 -28.73 48.49 12.28
C ALA A 607 -29.90 49.32 11.74
N LEU A 608 -29.77 50.65 11.73
CA LEU A 608 -30.82 51.54 11.22
C LEU A 608 -31.05 51.34 9.72
N ASN A 609 -29.97 51.26 8.93
CA ASN A 609 -30.07 51.00 7.49
C ASN A 609 -30.76 49.66 7.23
N LYS A 610 -30.49 48.63 8.04
CA LYS A 610 -31.19 47.34 7.97
C LYS A 610 -32.69 47.47 8.24
N THR A 611 -33.09 48.20 9.29
CA THR A 611 -34.52 48.37 9.63
C THR A 611 -35.30 49.27 8.66
N LEU A 612 -34.64 50.25 8.06
CA LEU A 612 -35.27 51.24 7.18
C LEU A 612 -35.27 50.81 5.70
N SER A 613 -34.40 49.86 5.32
CA SER A 613 -34.34 49.31 3.96
C SER A 613 -35.33 48.17 3.77
N ALA A 614 -36.62 48.47 3.71
CA ALA A 614 -37.65 47.46 3.48
C ALA A 614 -37.73 46.94 2.02
N ASN A 615 -36.72 47.15 1.15
CA ASN A 615 -36.66 46.59 -0.22
C ASN A 615 -35.28 46.70 -0.90
N GLY A 616 -34.18 46.66 -0.15
CA GLY A 616 -32.83 46.53 -0.73
C GLY A 616 -32.26 45.20 -0.30
N GLU A 617 -32.01 44.30 -1.26
CA GLU A 617 -31.19 43.12 -1.00
C GLU A 617 -29.91 43.56 -0.29
N GLU A 618 -29.64 42.98 0.88
CA GLU A 618 -28.38 43.20 1.59
C GLU A 618 -27.25 42.80 0.65
N VAL A 619 -26.53 43.77 0.07
CA VAL A 619 -25.16 43.54 -0.41
C VAL A 619 -24.32 43.33 0.84
N GLN A 620 -24.39 42.12 1.40
CA GLN A 620 -23.39 41.65 2.33
C GLN A 620 -22.04 41.82 1.61
N ALA A 621 -21.10 42.52 2.22
CA ALA A 621 -19.73 42.56 1.75
C ALA A 621 -19.21 41.12 1.75
N GLN A 622 -19.37 40.45 0.60
CA GLN A 622 -18.86 39.11 0.38
C GLN A 622 -17.35 39.19 0.57
N THR A 623 -16.79 38.28 1.37
CA THR A 623 -15.36 37.96 1.28
C THR A 623 -15.08 37.64 -0.19
N LEU A 624 -14.37 38.56 -0.85
CA LEU A 624 -14.36 38.74 -2.31
C LEU A 624 -13.83 37.54 -3.12
N LEU A 625 -13.24 36.52 -2.47
CA LEU A 625 -12.52 35.43 -3.13
C LEU A 625 -12.74 34.09 -2.42
N ASP A 626 -13.08 33.06 -3.20
CA ASP A 626 -13.23 31.67 -2.72
C ASP A 626 -11.85 31.02 -2.44
N CYS A 627 -11.81 30.03 -1.54
CA CYS A 627 -10.60 29.26 -1.21
C CYS A 627 -9.97 28.58 -2.44
N CYS A 628 -10.81 28.11 -3.38
CA CYS A 628 -10.33 27.53 -4.64
C CYS A 628 -9.68 28.59 -5.54
N GLN A 629 -10.28 29.79 -5.61
CA GLN A 629 -9.73 30.92 -6.37
C GLN A 629 -8.41 31.41 -5.77
N LEU A 630 -8.29 31.49 -4.44
CA LEU A 630 -7.04 31.83 -3.77
C LEU A 630 -5.93 30.82 -4.06
N LYS A 631 -6.24 29.51 -4.10
CA LYS A 631 -5.27 28.49 -4.52
C LYS A 631 -4.79 28.72 -5.95
N HIS A 632 -5.72 29.03 -6.85
CA HIS A 632 -5.41 29.30 -8.24
C HIS A 632 -4.51 30.54 -8.39
N PHE A 633 -4.82 31.64 -7.69
CA PHE A 633 -3.99 32.85 -7.69
C PHE A 633 -2.60 32.63 -7.09
N ALA A 634 -2.50 31.80 -6.05
CA ALA A 634 -1.23 31.43 -5.48
C ALA A 634 -0.35 30.65 -6.48
N ARG A 635 -0.92 29.70 -7.23
CA ARG A 635 -0.23 28.97 -8.30
C ARG A 635 0.18 29.88 -9.45
N GLU A 636 -0.70 30.79 -9.87
CA GLU A 636 -0.37 31.78 -10.89
C GLU A 636 0.80 32.68 -10.46
N ALA A 637 0.82 33.12 -9.20
CA ALA A 637 1.92 33.89 -8.65
C ALA A 637 3.24 33.09 -8.60
N GLN A 638 3.19 31.79 -8.26
CA GLN A 638 4.37 30.90 -8.29
C GLN A 638 4.95 30.79 -9.70
N LEU A 639 4.10 30.61 -10.72
CA LEU A 639 4.51 30.48 -12.13
C LEU A 639 5.14 31.75 -12.71
N ASN A 640 4.85 32.90 -12.10
CA ASN A 640 5.39 34.21 -12.47
C ASN A 640 6.55 34.66 -11.56
N GLU A 641 7.05 33.77 -10.70
CA GLU A 641 8.15 34.06 -9.76
C GLU A 641 7.83 35.12 -8.68
N ASP A 642 6.55 35.48 -8.51
CA ASP A 642 6.04 36.44 -7.51
C ASP A 642 5.78 35.75 -6.16
N TYR A 643 6.82 35.16 -5.56
CA TYR A 643 6.70 34.31 -4.38
C TYR A 643 6.12 35.01 -3.13
N GLN A 644 6.30 36.32 -3.00
CA GLN A 644 5.74 37.10 -1.90
C GLN A 644 4.21 37.17 -1.98
N LEU A 645 3.68 37.38 -3.19
CA LEU A 645 2.24 37.42 -3.43
C LEU A 645 1.62 36.01 -3.27
N ALA A 646 2.32 34.98 -3.75
CA ALA A 646 1.90 33.59 -3.53
C ALA A 646 1.77 33.26 -2.04
N ALA A 647 2.76 33.66 -1.22
CA ALA A 647 2.72 33.47 0.22
C ALA A 647 1.54 34.18 0.88
N HIS A 648 1.20 35.40 0.43
CA HIS A 648 0.04 36.14 0.91
C HIS A 648 -1.27 35.38 0.63
N TYR A 649 -1.48 34.89 -0.59
CA TYR A 649 -2.70 34.15 -0.94
C TYR A 649 -2.85 32.84 -0.15
N TYR A 650 -1.77 32.09 0.08
CA TYR A 650 -1.84 30.90 0.94
C TYR A 650 -2.15 31.25 2.40
N GLN A 651 -1.59 32.33 2.93
CA GLN A 651 -1.87 32.80 4.29
C GLN A 651 -3.32 33.29 4.43
N GLU A 652 -3.83 34.00 3.43
CA GLU A 652 -5.22 34.43 3.37
C GLU A 652 -6.16 33.21 3.36
N ARG A 653 -5.86 32.21 2.54
CA ARG A 653 -6.62 30.96 2.50
C ARG A 653 -6.62 30.22 3.84
N LEU A 654 -5.48 30.17 4.53
CA LEU A 654 -5.38 29.59 5.88
C LEU A 654 -6.13 30.41 6.95
N SER A 655 -6.26 31.72 6.75
CA SER A 655 -7.01 32.59 7.66
C SER A 655 -8.52 32.37 7.57
N GLN A 656 -9.02 32.01 6.38
CA GLN A 656 -10.42 31.67 6.13
C GLN A 656 -10.76 30.28 6.70
N ASP A 657 -9.95 29.27 6.34
CA ASP A 657 -10.13 27.90 6.78
C ASP A 657 -8.80 27.19 7.06
N GLN A 658 -8.72 26.56 8.24
CA GLN A 658 -7.53 25.84 8.73
C GLN A 658 -7.63 24.34 8.48
N SER A 659 -8.16 23.92 7.34
CA SER A 659 -8.23 22.49 6.99
C SER A 659 -6.83 21.89 6.74
N PRO A 660 -6.64 20.57 6.97
CA PRO A 660 -5.36 19.91 6.74
C PRO A 660 -4.84 20.03 5.31
N SER A 661 -5.75 20.06 4.33
CA SER A 661 -5.42 20.23 2.90
C SER A 661 -4.84 21.61 2.60
N HIS A 662 -5.31 22.66 3.28
CA HIS A 662 -4.78 24.02 3.12
C HIS A 662 -3.37 24.15 3.71
N TRP A 663 -3.14 23.54 4.87
CA TRP A 663 -1.80 23.45 5.47
C TRP A 663 -0.84 22.64 4.61
N PHE A 664 -1.33 21.56 3.98
CA PHE A 664 -0.55 20.79 3.02
C PHE A 664 -0.15 21.62 1.79
N ASP A 665 -1.10 22.35 1.19
CA ASP A 665 -0.82 23.22 0.03
C ASP A 665 0.24 24.30 0.38
N TYR A 666 0.16 24.89 1.59
CA TYR A 666 1.16 25.86 2.04
C TYR A 666 2.53 25.23 2.34
N GLY A 667 2.53 24.01 2.90
CA GLY A 667 3.76 23.22 3.08
C GLY A 667 4.43 22.87 1.75
N ALA A 668 3.64 22.50 0.75
CA ALA A 668 4.14 22.22 -0.61
C ALA A 668 4.76 23.47 -1.27
N PHE A 669 4.21 24.66 -1.02
CA PHE A 669 4.84 25.92 -1.43
C PHE A 669 6.19 26.17 -0.73
N HIS A 670 6.31 25.89 0.57
CA HIS A 670 7.60 26.02 1.26
C HIS A 670 8.62 24.98 0.80
N MET A 671 8.18 23.78 0.40
CA MET A 671 9.04 22.79 -0.28
C MET A 671 9.61 23.33 -1.58
N LEU A 672 8.80 24.01 -2.41
CA LEU A 672 9.28 24.70 -3.63
C LEU A 672 10.35 25.75 -3.31
N MET A 673 10.13 26.55 -2.26
CA MET A 673 11.06 27.59 -1.83
C MET A 673 12.32 27.04 -1.13
N ALA A 674 12.45 25.72 -0.99
CA ALA A 674 13.48 25.04 -0.21
C ALA A 674 13.54 25.46 1.28
N ASP A 675 12.44 25.99 1.83
CA ASP A 675 12.29 26.27 3.26
C ASP A 675 11.72 25.03 3.98
N TYR A 676 12.57 24.01 4.12
CA TYR A 676 12.18 22.70 4.66
C TYR A 676 11.67 22.77 6.11
N LEU A 677 12.13 23.75 6.89
CA LEU A 677 11.72 23.90 8.30
C LEU A 677 10.26 24.37 8.38
N LYS A 678 9.88 25.40 7.62
CA LYS A 678 8.48 25.84 7.58
C LYS A 678 7.57 24.81 6.93
N ALA A 679 8.07 24.11 5.90
CA ALA A 679 7.33 23.02 5.29
C ALA A 679 7.02 21.91 6.31
N GLU A 680 8.01 21.52 7.11
CA GLU A 680 7.82 20.53 8.18
C GLU A 680 6.76 20.98 9.18
N GLU A 681 6.83 22.22 9.67
CA GLU A 681 5.82 22.77 10.58
C GLU A 681 4.41 22.71 9.98
N CYS A 682 4.25 23.05 8.70
CA CYS A 682 2.95 23.02 8.01
C CYS A 682 2.39 21.59 7.86
N PHE A 683 3.24 20.61 7.54
CA PHE A 683 2.79 19.22 7.46
C PHE A 683 2.49 18.65 8.84
N GLN A 684 3.28 18.98 9.85
CA GLN A 684 3.02 18.59 11.24
C GLN A 684 1.73 19.21 11.77
N THR A 685 1.42 20.47 11.46
CA THR A 685 0.14 21.08 11.86
C THR A 685 -1.04 20.40 11.15
N ALA A 686 -0.91 20.03 9.88
CA ALA A 686 -1.93 19.26 9.16
C ALA A 686 -2.19 17.89 9.84
N VAL A 687 -1.13 17.16 10.22
CA VAL A 687 -1.24 15.86 10.93
C VAL A 687 -1.78 16.06 12.36
N ALA A 688 -1.43 17.15 13.03
CA ALA A 688 -1.95 17.47 14.36
C ALA A 688 -3.46 17.77 14.35
N ILE A 689 -4.01 18.29 13.24
CA ILE A 689 -5.44 18.49 13.04
C ILE A 689 -6.11 17.17 12.66
N HIS A 690 -5.54 16.46 11.68
CA HIS A 690 -6.06 15.18 11.19
C HIS A 690 -4.94 14.14 11.07
N GLN A 691 -4.90 13.21 12.03
CA GLN A 691 -3.82 12.23 12.15
C GLN A 691 -3.77 11.19 11.02
N GLU A 692 -4.83 11.08 10.23
CA GLU A 692 -4.93 10.12 9.13
C GLU A 692 -4.75 10.78 7.75
N HIS A 693 -4.31 12.04 7.71
CA HIS A 693 -4.11 12.75 6.44
C HIS A 693 -2.88 12.21 5.70
N VAL A 694 -3.11 11.24 4.80
CA VAL A 694 -2.07 10.50 4.06
C VAL A 694 -1.06 11.41 3.35
N PRO A 695 -1.44 12.46 2.59
CA PRO A 695 -0.47 13.31 1.92
C PRO A 695 0.51 13.98 2.88
N SER A 696 0.04 14.48 4.02
CA SER A 696 0.93 15.10 5.02
C SER A 696 1.81 14.08 5.73
N LEU A 697 1.31 12.87 6.01
CA LEU A 697 2.13 11.79 6.59
C LEU A 697 3.26 11.39 5.65
N LEU A 698 2.99 11.28 4.35
CA LEU A 698 4.03 11.01 3.34
C LEU A 698 5.09 12.11 3.33
N MET A 699 4.68 13.39 3.36
CA MET A 699 5.63 14.51 3.39
C MET A 699 6.42 14.60 4.69
N CYS A 700 5.81 14.32 5.85
CA CYS A 700 6.54 14.17 7.12
C CYS A 700 7.56 13.03 7.04
N GLY A 701 7.22 11.91 6.41
CA GLY A 701 8.14 10.79 6.18
C GLY A 701 9.33 11.17 5.30
N ILE A 702 9.08 11.87 4.19
CA ILE A 702 10.12 12.37 3.28
C ILE A 702 11.03 13.39 3.97
N LEU A 703 10.47 14.39 4.66
CA LEU A 703 11.26 15.40 5.37
C LEU A 703 12.06 14.79 6.53
N ALA A 704 11.51 13.78 7.21
CA ALA A 704 12.25 13.02 8.22
C ALA A 704 13.43 12.24 7.60
N GLU A 705 13.26 11.63 6.41
CA GLU A 705 14.36 10.99 5.67
C GLU A 705 15.44 12.01 5.28
N MET A 706 15.04 13.16 4.71
CA MET A 706 15.97 14.23 4.36
C MET A 706 16.72 14.77 5.58
N SER A 707 16.06 14.77 6.75
CA SER A 707 16.63 15.14 8.05
C SER A 707 17.42 14.01 8.74
N ARG A 708 17.57 12.85 8.09
CA ARG A 708 18.21 11.62 8.63
C ARG A 708 17.55 11.02 9.88
N ARG A 709 16.27 11.34 10.13
CA ARG A 709 15.44 10.75 11.19
C ARG A 709 14.71 9.51 10.66
N TYR A 710 15.48 8.46 10.43
CA TYR A 710 15.00 7.27 9.72
C TYR A 710 13.91 6.47 10.44
N ARG A 711 13.95 6.43 11.78
CA ARG A 711 12.93 5.74 12.59
C ARG A 711 11.57 6.44 12.52
N ASP A 712 11.58 7.77 12.51
CA ASP A 712 10.38 8.59 12.41
C ASP A 712 9.80 8.49 10.99
N ALA A 713 10.68 8.56 9.98
CA ALA A 713 10.31 8.37 8.58
C ALA A 713 9.63 7.01 8.32
N GLU A 714 10.22 5.90 8.81
CA GLU A 714 9.61 4.57 8.71
C GLU A 714 8.22 4.55 9.35
N THR A 715 8.05 5.18 10.52
CA THR A 715 6.77 5.22 11.25
C THR A 715 5.69 5.98 10.46
N PHE A 716 6.03 7.14 9.88
CA PHE A 716 5.09 7.93 9.09
C PHE A 716 4.69 7.22 7.78
N LEU A 717 5.64 6.64 7.05
CA LEU A 717 5.40 5.94 5.79
C LEU A 717 4.64 4.61 6.00
N GLU A 718 4.99 3.87 7.06
CA GLU A 718 4.26 2.67 7.46
C GLU A 718 2.82 3.01 7.88
N ARG A 719 2.61 4.13 8.60
CA ARG A 719 1.26 4.60 8.92
C ARG A 719 0.48 4.98 7.67
N ALA A 720 1.08 5.69 6.71
CA ALA A 720 0.44 6.07 5.46
C ALA A 720 -0.05 4.86 4.66
N THR A 721 0.83 3.87 4.44
CA THR A 721 0.48 2.60 3.75
C THR A 721 -0.53 1.75 4.52
N SER A 722 -0.62 1.92 5.84
CA SER A 722 -1.60 1.23 6.67
C SER A 722 -3.02 1.83 6.60
N ILE A 723 -3.13 3.15 6.41
CA ILE A 723 -4.41 3.87 6.29
C ILE A 723 -5.00 3.62 4.91
N GLU A 724 -4.18 3.73 3.88
CA GLU A 724 -4.59 3.55 2.49
C GLU A 724 -3.77 2.44 1.81
N PRO A 725 -4.12 1.15 2.04
CA PRO A 725 -3.38 0.03 1.47
C PRO A 725 -3.42 -0.03 -0.06
N SER A 726 -4.41 0.60 -0.69
CA SER A 726 -4.59 0.70 -2.15
C SER A 726 -3.75 1.80 -2.80
N SER A 727 -3.09 2.65 -2.01
CA SER A 727 -2.31 3.78 -2.54
C SER A 727 -0.99 3.32 -3.14
N VAL A 728 -0.91 3.30 -4.48
CA VAL A 728 0.33 3.02 -5.21
C VAL A 728 1.42 4.03 -4.84
N VAL A 729 1.06 5.31 -4.68
CA VAL A 729 1.98 6.39 -4.27
C VAL A 729 2.65 6.10 -2.93
N ALA A 730 1.87 5.72 -1.92
CA ALA A 730 2.40 5.48 -0.58
C ALA A 730 3.39 4.30 -0.57
N TRP A 731 3.09 3.21 -1.28
CA TRP A 731 3.99 2.05 -1.39
C TRP A 731 5.27 2.38 -2.16
N THR A 732 5.18 3.11 -3.27
CA THR A 732 6.37 3.52 -4.03
C THR A 732 7.28 4.45 -3.22
N VAL A 733 6.73 5.45 -2.52
CA VAL A 733 7.53 6.32 -1.63
C VAL A 733 8.19 5.51 -0.52
N PHE A 734 7.50 4.49 0.03
CA PHE A 734 8.06 3.61 1.04
C PHE A 734 9.18 2.70 0.49
N GLY A 735 9.05 2.22 -0.74
CA GLY A 735 10.10 1.49 -1.46
C GLY A 735 11.34 2.35 -1.70
N LEU A 736 11.17 3.59 -2.18
CA LEU A 736 12.26 4.55 -2.38
C LEU A 736 12.97 4.90 -1.06
N PHE A 737 12.22 5.00 0.04
CA PHE A 737 12.81 5.15 1.37
C PHE A 737 13.72 3.97 1.72
N TYR A 738 13.28 2.71 1.52
CA TYR A 738 14.13 1.56 1.81
C TYR A 738 15.33 1.41 0.88
N LEU A 739 15.21 1.80 -0.39
CA LEU A 739 16.35 1.88 -1.30
C LEU A 739 17.39 2.88 -0.80
N ALA A 740 16.95 4.05 -0.31
CA ALA A 740 17.84 5.05 0.25
C ALA A 740 18.60 4.55 1.51
N GLN A 741 18.07 3.52 2.17
CA GLN A 741 18.66 2.87 3.35
C GLN A 741 19.47 1.60 3.02
N GLU A 742 19.65 1.28 1.74
CA GLU A 742 20.31 0.06 1.28
C GLU A 742 19.65 -1.22 1.84
N ASN A 743 18.31 -1.21 2.00
CA ASN A 743 17.54 -2.38 2.41
C ASN A 743 16.74 -2.96 1.21
N PRO A 744 17.37 -3.82 0.38
CA PRO A 744 16.77 -4.27 -0.87
C PRO A 744 15.52 -5.12 -0.67
N ILE A 745 15.48 -5.96 0.38
CA ILE A 745 14.36 -6.88 0.65
C ILE A 745 13.06 -6.09 0.91
N ARG A 746 13.13 -5.05 1.75
CA ARG A 746 11.95 -4.24 2.05
C ARG A 746 11.59 -3.26 0.94
N ALA A 747 12.57 -2.80 0.17
CA ALA A 747 12.32 -2.01 -1.03
C ALA A 747 11.52 -2.83 -2.05
N GLU A 748 12.01 -4.04 -2.36
CA GLU A 748 11.36 -4.99 -3.28
C GLU A 748 9.93 -5.32 -2.83
N MET A 749 9.72 -5.57 -1.54
CA MET A 749 8.38 -5.75 -0.96
C MET A 749 7.42 -4.61 -1.30
N ALA A 750 7.87 -3.37 -1.12
CA ALA A 750 7.05 -2.20 -1.33
C ALA A 750 6.77 -1.97 -2.82
N PHE A 751 7.76 -2.16 -3.69
CA PHE A 751 7.57 -2.08 -5.14
C PHE A 751 6.67 -3.19 -5.69
N LEU A 752 6.85 -4.44 -5.24
CA LEU A 752 6.00 -5.56 -5.63
C LEU A 752 4.53 -5.33 -5.24
N LYS A 753 4.28 -4.72 -4.07
CA LYS A 753 2.92 -4.32 -3.70
C LYS A 753 2.37 -3.22 -4.59
N ALA A 754 3.18 -2.20 -4.88
CA ALA A 754 2.79 -1.12 -5.78
C ALA A 754 2.45 -1.63 -7.19
N THR A 755 3.24 -2.56 -7.75
CA THR A 755 3.00 -3.17 -9.06
C THR A 755 1.77 -4.07 -9.08
N LYS A 756 1.56 -4.89 -8.04
CA LYS A 756 0.34 -5.70 -7.91
C LYS A 756 -0.93 -4.84 -7.83
N LEU A 757 -0.90 -3.73 -7.08
CA LEU A 757 -2.02 -2.80 -6.99
C LEU A 757 -2.29 -2.09 -8.32
N GLN A 758 -1.24 -1.67 -9.02
CA GLN A 758 -1.38 -1.03 -10.33
C GLN A 758 -1.97 -1.99 -11.37
N ALA A 759 -1.47 -3.24 -11.41
CA ALA A 759 -2.00 -4.27 -12.30
C ALA A 759 -3.49 -4.55 -12.02
N ALA A 760 -3.94 -4.45 -10.76
CA ALA A 760 -5.35 -4.59 -10.40
C ALA A 760 -6.19 -3.39 -10.88
N LEU A 761 -5.66 -2.17 -10.82
CA LEU A 761 -6.34 -0.95 -11.29
C LEU A 761 -6.55 -0.94 -12.81
N THR A 762 -5.54 -1.34 -13.59
CA THR A 762 -5.60 -1.39 -15.06
C THR A 762 -6.58 -2.46 -15.59
N ARG A 763 -6.99 -3.44 -14.76
CA ARG A 763 -7.89 -4.53 -15.15
C ARG A 763 -9.37 -4.22 -14.96
N LEU A 764 -9.74 -3.06 -14.40
CA LEU A 764 -11.13 -2.63 -14.39
C LEU A 764 -11.52 -2.25 -15.84
N PRO A 765 -12.52 -2.90 -16.46
CA PRO A 765 -13.02 -2.46 -17.75
C PRO A 765 -13.56 -1.04 -17.58
N GLU A 766 -13.22 -0.14 -18.51
CA GLU A 766 -13.79 1.19 -18.61
C GLU A 766 -15.31 1.08 -18.48
N VAL A 767 -15.84 1.52 -17.34
CA VAL A 767 -17.27 1.70 -17.16
C VAL A 767 -17.60 2.93 -17.99
N ASP A 768 -18.26 2.71 -19.12
CA ASP A 768 -18.95 3.72 -19.90
C ASP A 768 -19.62 4.71 -18.95
N SER A 769 -19.02 5.91 -18.82
CA SER A 769 -19.66 7.05 -18.23
C SER A 769 -20.79 7.46 -19.16
N THR A 770 -21.95 6.84 -18.96
CA THR A 770 -23.22 7.28 -19.53
C THR A 770 -23.53 8.66 -18.98
N GLN A 771 -23.16 9.69 -19.74
CA GLN A 771 -23.79 11.00 -19.64
C GLN A 771 -25.26 10.87 -20.07
N THR A 772 -26.09 11.46 -19.23
CA THR A 772 -27.50 11.76 -19.39
C THR A 772 -27.84 12.32 -20.77
N GLN A 773 -28.96 11.81 -21.31
CA GLN A 773 -29.62 12.08 -22.59
C GLN A 773 -29.62 13.54 -23.10
N VAL A 774 -29.43 13.71 -24.42
CA VAL A 774 -30.33 14.50 -25.30
C VAL A 774 -30.40 13.84 -26.69
N GLU A 775 -31.63 13.70 -27.19
CA GLU A 775 -32.05 13.07 -28.45
C GLU A 775 -31.59 13.80 -29.73
N GLY A 776 -31.43 13.04 -30.83
CA GLY A 776 -31.86 13.48 -32.17
C GLY A 776 -30.90 13.18 -33.33
N GLY A 777 -31.30 12.31 -34.26
CA GLY A 777 -30.84 12.34 -35.66
C GLY A 777 -30.48 11.01 -36.32
N GLN A 778 -31.39 10.48 -37.14
CA GLN A 778 -31.26 9.27 -37.97
C GLN A 778 -30.25 9.41 -39.12
N GLY A 779 -29.61 8.31 -39.55
CA GLY A 779 -29.05 8.22 -40.91
C GLY A 779 -28.03 7.11 -41.19
N GLN A 780 -28.52 5.97 -41.71
CA GLN A 780 -27.92 5.08 -42.74
C GLN A 780 -26.72 4.15 -42.42
N GLU A 781 -27.05 2.85 -42.36
CA GLU A 781 -26.23 1.75 -42.86
C GLU A 781 -26.14 1.79 -44.40
N VAL A 782 -24.94 1.60 -44.98
CA VAL A 782 -24.68 0.82 -46.21
C VAL A 782 -23.18 0.45 -46.28
N GLY A 783 -22.85 -0.84 -46.39
CA GLY A 783 -21.97 -1.35 -47.46
C GLY A 783 -20.57 -1.88 -47.10
N ASP A 784 -20.48 -3.21 -47.00
CA ASP A 784 -19.26 -4.03 -46.93
C ASP A 784 -18.33 -3.93 -48.15
N SER A 785 -17.01 -3.90 -47.88
CA SER A 785 -15.87 -4.49 -48.63
C SER A 785 -14.59 -3.87 -48.04
N GLU A 786 -13.49 -4.52 -47.67
CA GLU A 786 -12.87 -5.76 -48.10
C GLU A 786 -11.88 -6.19 -46.99
N SER A 787 -11.77 -7.49 -46.81
CA SER A 787 -10.87 -8.16 -45.85
C SER A 787 -9.40 -7.91 -46.15
N LEU A 788 -8.69 -7.30 -45.20
CA LEU A 788 -7.24 -7.42 -45.06
C LEU A 788 -6.93 -7.98 -43.68
N SER A 789 -6.59 -9.27 -43.69
CA SER A 789 -5.95 -9.98 -42.59
C SER A 789 -4.62 -9.30 -42.26
N ASN A 790 -4.58 -8.56 -41.17
CA ASN A 790 -3.35 -8.28 -40.44
C ASN A 790 -3.42 -9.03 -39.12
N THR A 791 -2.64 -10.11 -39.04
CA THR A 791 -2.17 -10.68 -37.78
C THR A 791 -1.47 -9.58 -36.98
N PRO A 792 -1.82 -9.30 -35.71
CA PRO A 792 -0.94 -8.55 -34.85
C PRO A 792 0.29 -9.42 -34.56
N ASP A 793 1.46 -8.89 -34.88
CA ASP A 793 2.76 -9.54 -34.69
C ASP A 793 3.00 -9.95 -33.23
N GLU A 794 3.78 -11.03 -33.04
CA GLU A 794 4.24 -11.64 -31.78
C GLU A 794 5.07 -10.70 -30.87
N THR A 795 5.14 -9.40 -31.16
CA THR A 795 5.93 -8.39 -30.44
C THR A 795 5.13 -7.50 -29.50
N ASP A 796 3.79 -7.59 -29.50
CA ASP A 796 2.93 -6.60 -28.81
C ASP A 796 2.52 -6.93 -27.35
N VAL A 797 2.86 -8.11 -26.82
CA VAL A 797 2.30 -8.58 -25.51
C VAL A 797 3.31 -8.60 -24.36
N CYS A 798 4.60 -8.73 -24.68
CA CYS A 798 5.73 -8.53 -23.75
C CYS A 798 5.82 -7.07 -23.23
N LEU A 799 5.10 -6.16 -23.91
CA LEU A 799 4.86 -4.78 -23.53
C LEU A 799 3.99 -4.61 -22.27
N SER A 800 3.25 -5.63 -21.81
CA SER A 800 2.23 -5.43 -20.77
C SER A 800 2.74 -5.43 -19.32
N LEU A 801 3.66 -6.32 -18.93
CA LEU A 801 4.29 -6.29 -17.60
C LEU A 801 5.35 -5.19 -17.48
N SER A 802 6.07 -4.94 -18.58
CA SER A 802 7.02 -3.85 -18.72
C SER A 802 6.32 -2.48 -18.64
N LEU A 803 5.15 -2.31 -19.27
CA LEU A 803 4.30 -1.12 -19.06
C LEU A 803 3.87 -0.95 -17.61
N ILE A 804 3.55 -2.02 -16.86
CA ILE A 804 3.04 -1.92 -15.48
C ILE A 804 4.14 -1.42 -14.52
N CYS A 805 5.39 -1.90 -14.66
CA CYS A 805 6.52 -1.37 -13.90
C CYS A 805 6.80 0.09 -14.26
N VAL A 806 6.84 0.43 -15.55
CA VAL A 806 6.98 1.82 -16.03
C VAL A 806 5.86 2.71 -15.48
N TYR A 807 4.61 2.24 -15.47
CA TYR A 807 3.44 3.00 -14.99
C TYR A 807 3.45 3.24 -13.47
N VAL A 808 3.97 2.30 -12.66
CA VAL A 808 4.09 2.48 -11.19
C VAL A 808 5.09 3.57 -10.82
N TYR A 809 6.20 3.67 -11.57
CA TYR A 809 7.17 4.74 -11.37
C TYR A 809 6.65 6.06 -11.95
N VAL A 810 6.00 6.05 -13.12
CA VAL A 810 5.47 7.25 -13.81
C VAL A 810 4.29 7.89 -13.06
N CYS A 811 3.28 7.11 -12.63
CA CYS A 811 2.11 7.67 -11.93
C CYS A 811 2.47 8.27 -10.55
N VAL A 812 3.56 7.82 -9.92
CA VAL A 812 3.98 8.29 -8.59
C VAL A 812 5.07 9.38 -8.65
N CYS A 813 6.03 9.26 -9.58
CA CYS A 813 7.04 10.30 -9.84
C CYS A 813 6.39 11.63 -10.24
N VAL A 814 5.39 11.60 -11.12
CA VAL A 814 4.86 12.79 -11.78
C VAL A 814 3.73 13.45 -10.98
N CYS A 815 2.83 12.69 -10.36
CA CYS A 815 1.64 13.27 -9.71
C CYS A 815 1.90 13.82 -8.29
N VAL A 816 2.92 13.35 -7.56
CA VAL A 816 3.14 13.76 -6.14
C VAL A 816 4.53 14.35 -5.90
N CYS A 817 5.60 13.81 -6.48
CA CYS A 817 6.95 14.32 -6.23
C CYS A 817 7.24 15.63 -6.99
N VAL A 818 6.71 15.78 -8.21
CA VAL A 818 6.83 17.03 -9.00
C VAL A 818 5.87 18.11 -8.49
N CYS A 819 4.63 17.75 -8.11
CA CYS A 819 3.67 18.70 -7.54
C CYS A 819 4.03 19.20 -6.13
N VAL A 820 4.90 18.49 -5.40
CA VAL A 820 5.34 18.85 -4.03
C VAL A 820 6.85 19.13 -3.97
N TYR A 821 7.52 19.24 -5.13
CA TYR A 821 8.91 19.69 -5.28
C TYR A 821 9.96 18.84 -4.53
N VAL A 822 9.74 17.52 -4.42
CA VAL A 822 10.68 16.58 -3.79
C VAL A 822 11.66 16.04 -4.84
N LEU A 823 12.57 16.91 -5.30
CA LEU A 823 13.48 16.61 -6.41
C LEU A 823 14.36 15.36 -6.18
N LYS A 824 14.81 15.11 -4.95
CA LYS A 824 15.67 13.96 -4.63
C LYS A 824 14.95 12.61 -4.75
N MET A 825 13.68 12.55 -4.35
CA MET A 825 12.89 11.32 -4.45
C MET A 825 12.51 11.05 -5.91
N ALA A 826 12.17 12.09 -6.67
CA ALA A 826 11.93 11.98 -8.10
C ALA A 826 13.16 11.44 -8.86
N GLN A 827 14.37 11.93 -8.57
CA GLN A 827 15.60 11.40 -9.18
C GLN A 827 15.85 9.92 -8.86
N ARG A 828 15.63 9.51 -7.61
CA ARG A 828 15.79 8.09 -7.21
C ARG A 828 14.83 7.18 -7.94
N ALA A 829 13.60 7.65 -8.13
CA ALA A 829 12.57 6.88 -8.79
C ALA A 829 12.80 6.78 -10.31
N LEU A 830 13.24 7.88 -10.95
CA LEU A 830 13.74 7.85 -12.34
C LEU A 830 14.92 6.88 -12.51
N ALA A 831 15.84 6.82 -11.54
CA ALA A 831 16.94 5.86 -11.59
C ALA A 831 16.47 4.39 -11.48
N GLN A 832 15.37 4.10 -10.80
CA GLN A 832 14.82 2.74 -10.74
C GLN A 832 14.17 2.32 -12.07
N GLU A 833 13.57 3.27 -12.79
CA GLU A 833 13.02 3.01 -14.12
C GLU A 833 14.12 2.56 -15.09
N LEU A 834 15.27 3.25 -15.10
CA LEU A 834 16.43 2.86 -15.92
C LEU A 834 17.06 1.51 -15.55
N LEU A 835 16.89 1.08 -14.29
CA LEU A 835 17.42 -0.21 -13.82
C LEU A 835 16.50 -1.38 -14.14
N CYS A 836 15.31 -1.12 -14.70
CA CYS A 836 14.39 -2.18 -15.12
C CYS A 836 15.00 -2.96 -16.30
N PRO A 837 15.08 -4.31 -16.24
CA PRO A 837 15.84 -5.13 -17.19
C PRO A 837 15.45 -4.98 -18.67
N ASP A 838 14.19 -4.65 -18.95
CA ASP A 838 13.62 -4.70 -20.31
C ASP A 838 13.12 -3.34 -20.84
N GLY A 839 13.43 -2.23 -20.16
CA GLY A 839 12.99 -0.88 -20.56
C GLY A 839 14.15 0.10 -20.66
N GLY A 840 14.46 0.56 -21.88
CA GLY A 840 15.23 1.80 -22.06
C GLY A 840 14.47 3.01 -21.49
N PRO A 841 15.02 4.24 -21.62
CA PRO A 841 14.28 5.44 -21.23
C PRO A 841 12.93 5.45 -21.96
N SER A 842 11.84 5.39 -21.19
CA SER A 842 10.49 5.51 -21.75
C SER A 842 10.23 6.98 -22.10
N SER A 843 9.31 7.26 -23.03
CA SER A 843 8.89 8.64 -23.29
C SER A 843 8.42 9.38 -22.01
N TRP A 844 7.83 8.65 -21.07
CA TRP A 844 7.43 9.18 -19.77
C TRP A 844 8.61 9.46 -18.85
N TYR A 845 9.66 8.64 -18.89
CA TYR A 845 10.94 8.92 -18.22
C TYR A 845 11.51 10.25 -18.71
N ASP A 846 11.59 10.44 -20.02
CA ASP A 846 12.16 11.65 -20.62
C ASP A 846 11.32 12.89 -20.32
N LEU A 847 9.98 12.78 -20.35
CA LEU A 847 9.07 13.86 -19.95
C LEU A 847 9.24 14.23 -18.47
N SER A 848 9.36 13.23 -17.60
CA SER A 848 9.54 13.42 -16.15
C SER A 848 10.91 14.03 -15.84
N LEU A 849 11.95 13.58 -16.53
CA LEU A 849 13.30 14.13 -16.45
C LEU A 849 13.33 15.58 -16.91
N ALA A 850 12.68 15.91 -18.03
CA ALA A 850 12.57 17.27 -18.53
C ALA A 850 11.86 18.18 -17.53
N HIS A 851 10.78 17.72 -16.88
CA HIS A 851 10.11 18.48 -15.84
C HIS A 851 11.01 18.69 -14.61
N LEU A 852 11.74 17.67 -14.17
CA LEU A 852 12.69 17.79 -13.07
C LEU A 852 13.82 18.79 -13.38
N GLN A 853 14.40 18.72 -14.57
CA GLN A 853 15.43 19.66 -15.04
C GLN A 853 14.88 21.08 -15.17
N PHE A 854 13.64 21.24 -15.65
CA PHE A 854 12.93 22.51 -15.69
C PHE A 854 12.80 23.13 -14.29
N LEU A 855 12.39 22.34 -13.29
CA LEU A 855 12.31 22.80 -11.89
C LEU A 855 13.67 23.13 -11.27
N GLN A 856 14.75 22.50 -11.75
CA GLN A 856 16.12 22.81 -11.34
C GLN A 856 16.71 24.02 -12.08
N GLY A 857 16.00 24.61 -13.04
CA GLY A 857 16.47 25.72 -13.88
C GLY A 857 17.46 25.30 -14.98
N GLN A 858 17.59 24.00 -15.27
CA GLN A 858 18.49 23.44 -16.29
C GLN A 858 17.80 23.40 -17.66
N TYR A 859 17.55 24.57 -18.25
CA TYR A 859 16.69 24.68 -19.43
C TYR A 859 17.23 23.98 -20.68
N SER A 860 18.54 24.03 -20.93
CA SER A 860 19.14 23.40 -22.11
C SER A 860 19.07 21.87 -22.09
N SER A 861 19.20 21.27 -20.91
CA SER A 861 19.07 19.82 -20.76
C SER A 861 17.61 19.40 -20.86
N ALA A 862 16.71 20.20 -20.26
CA ALA A 862 15.27 19.97 -20.35
C ALA A 862 14.77 19.98 -21.79
N GLU A 863 15.33 20.83 -22.66
CA GLU A 863 14.99 20.87 -24.08
C GLU A 863 15.29 19.53 -24.77
N ILE A 864 16.46 18.94 -24.51
CA ILE A 864 16.90 17.69 -25.13
C ILE A 864 15.99 16.55 -24.70
N SER A 865 15.80 16.37 -23.38
CA SER A 865 14.93 15.31 -22.86
C SER A 865 13.48 15.48 -23.32
N LEU A 866 13.01 16.72 -23.48
CA LEU A 866 11.64 16.95 -23.94
C LEU A 866 11.48 16.71 -25.45
N GLN A 867 12.53 16.94 -26.25
CA GLN A 867 12.56 16.55 -27.66
C GLN A 867 12.53 15.03 -27.81
N GLU A 868 13.28 14.29 -26.98
CA GLU A 868 13.27 12.83 -26.91
C GLU A 868 11.88 12.31 -26.51
N ALA A 869 11.23 12.90 -25.50
CA ALA A 869 9.87 12.52 -25.12
C ALA A 869 8.85 12.71 -26.28
N LEU A 870 9.00 13.78 -27.06
CA LEU A 870 8.10 14.14 -28.16
C LEU A 870 8.33 13.32 -29.45
N THR A 871 9.45 12.60 -29.60
CA THR A 871 9.62 11.68 -30.75
C THR A 871 8.66 10.51 -30.68
N ASP A 872 8.37 10.05 -29.46
CA ASP A 872 7.61 8.83 -29.22
C ASP A 872 6.12 9.12 -28.98
N HIS A 873 5.78 10.17 -28.21
CA HIS A 873 4.40 10.56 -27.91
C HIS A 873 4.09 12.01 -28.33
N PHE A 874 4.10 12.27 -29.64
CA PHE A 874 3.84 13.60 -30.20
C PHE A 874 2.43 14.17 -29.91
N GLN A 875 1.50 13.36 -29.39
CA GLN A 875 0.10 13.72 -29.15
C GLN A 875 -0.20 14.20 -27.72
N ASN A 876 0.78 14.20 -26.80
CA ASN A 876 0.56 14.60 -25.41
C ASN A 876 0.51 16.14 -25.25
N PRO A 877 -0.64 16.76 -24.89
CA PRO A 877 -0.75 18.20 -24.73
C PRO A 877 0.13 18.76 -23.60
N ASP A 878 0.31 18.03 -22.51
CA ASP A 878 1.10 18.48 -21.36
C ASP A 878 2.60 18.59 -21.69
N ALA A 879 3.09 17.69 -22.55
CA ALA A 879 4.46 17.76 -23.06
C ALA A 879 4.68 19.02 -23.90
N TRP A 880 3.75 19.35 -24.81
CA TRP A 880 3.80 20.58 -25.60
C TRP A 880 3.66 21.84 -24.75
N ALA A 881 2.82 21.81 -23.70
CA ALA A 881 2.68 22.90 -22.75
C ALA A 881 4.00 23.19 -22.02
N LEU A 882 4.64 22.15 -21.48
CA LEU A 882 5.95 22.24 -20.82
C LEU A 882 7.05 22.74 -21.78
N CYS A 883 7.01 22.29 -23.04
CA CYS A 883 7.88 22.77 -24.12
C CYS A 883 7.74 24.27 -24.36
N GLY A 884 6.49 24.75 -24.46
CA GLY A 884 6.19 26.17 -24.59
C GLY A 884 6.64 26.98 -23.38
N HIS A 885 6.46 26.44 -22.16
CA HIS A 885 6.92 27.06 -20.92
C HIS A 885 8.43 27.20 -20.85
N LEU A 886 9.16 26.18 -21.31
CA LEU A 886 10.61 26.18 -21.42
C LEU A 886 11.10 27.28 -22.38
N TYR A 887 10.57 27.32 -23.60
CA TYR A 887 10.95 28.33 -24.59
C TYR A 887 10.59 29.75 -24.16
N TYR A 888 9.47 29.92 -23.44
CA TYR A 888 9.10 31.21 -22.85
C TYR A 888 10.14 31.70 -21.84
N LEU A 889 10.64 30.83 -20.94
CA LEU A 889 11.69 31.17 -19.98
C LEU A 889 13.04 31.43 -20.67
N MET A 890 13.33 30.69 -21.75
CA MET A 890 14.51 30.94 -22.61
C MET A 890 14.40 32.22 -23.46
N LYS A 891 13.24 32.89 -23.44
CA LYS A 891 12.91 34.08 -24.24
C LYS A 891 12.86 33.84 -25.76
N ASP A 892 12.71 32.60 -26.21
CA ASP A 892 12.40 32.29 -27.61
C ASP A 892 10.88 32.31 -27.83
N ASN A 893 10.36 33.52 -27.98
CA ASN A 893 8.93 33.75 -28.19
C ASN A 893 8.40 33.08 -29.46
N LYS A 894 9.23 32.85 -30.49
CA LYS A 894 8.75 32.28 -31.76
C LYS A 894 8.44 30.80 -31.64
N GLN A 895 9.29 30.04 -30.95
CA GLN A 895 9.04 28.62 -30.72
C GLN A 895 7.98 28.42 -29.64
N ALA A 896 7.99 29.26 -28.59
CA ALA A 896 6.96 29.22 -27.54
C ALA A 896 5.53 29.33 -28.10
N VAL A 897 5.28 30.26 -29.02
CA VAL A 897 3.96 30.42 -29.68
C VAL A 897 3.54 29.15 -30.39
N LYS A 898 4.43 28.52 -31.17
CA LYS A 898 4.10 27.28 -31.91
C LYS A 898 3.74 26.13 -30.97
N CYS A 899 4.50 25.96 -29.88
CA CYS A 899 4.24 24.92 -28.90
C CYS A 899 2.89 25.14 -28.18
N TYR A 900 2.59 26.39 -27.80
CA TYR A 900 1.32 26.73 -27.15
C TYR A 900 0.12 26.62 -28.10
N GLU A 901 0.21 27.11 -29.34
CA GLU A 901 -0.84 26.93 -30.35
C GLU A 901 -1.12 25.44 -30.56
N ARG A 902 -0.06 24.63 -30.73
CA ARG A 902 -0.19 23.18 -30.87
C ARG A 902 -0.81 22.51 -29.64
N THR A 903 -0.50 22.99 -28.43
CA THR A 903 -1.14 22.50 -27.19
C THR A 903 -2.65 22.72 -27.23
N LEU A 904 -3.09 23.90 -27.71
CA LEU A 904 -4.49 24.30 -27.75
C LEU A 904 -5.27 23.73 -28.96
N ASP A 905 -4.58 23.15 -29.94
CA ASP A 905 -5.18 22.50 -31.11
C ASP A 905 -5.62 21.04 -30.82
N PHE A 906 -5.18 20.45 -29.70
CA PHE A 906 -5.58 19.09 -29.32
C PHE A 906 -7.03 19.02 -28.83
N VAL A 907 -7.68 17.87 -29.05
CA VAL A 907 -9.05 17.59 -28.61
C VAL A 907 -9.13 17.41 -27.09
N THR A 908 -8.09 16.83 -26.49
CA THR A 908 -7.95 16.71 -25.04
C THR A 908 -7.21 17.94 -24.52
N ASP A 909 -7.84 18.68 -23.60
CA ASP A 909 -7.19 19.80 -22.94
C ASP A 909 -6.00 19.33 -22.09
N SER A 910 -4.94 20.15 -22.00
CA SER A 910 -3.84 19.97 -21.04
C SER A 910 -4.34 20.01 -19.60
N SER A 911 -3.62 19.39 -18.67
CA SER A 911 -3.97 19.32 -17.25
C SER A 911 -4.16 20.69 -16.59
N ASP A 912 -3.37 21.69 -16.98
CA ASP A 912 -3.55 23.09 -16.56
C ASP A 912 -3.37 24.04 -17.77
N PRO A 913 -4.47 24.41 -18.47
CA PRO A 913 -4.39 25.25 -19.67
C PRO A 913 -4.22 26.75 -19.35
N HIS A 914 -4.45 27.16 -18.10
CA HIS A 914 -4.40 28.58 -17.72
C HIS A 914 -3.03 29.25 -17.92
N PRO A 915 -1.91 28.64 -17.48
CA PRO A 915 -0.57 29.19 -17.72
C PRO A 915 -0.23 29.28 -19.21
N VAL A 916 -0.76 28.36 -20.02
CA VAL A 916 -0.60 28.35 -21.48
C VAL A 916 -1.28 29.57 -22.08
N TYR A 917 -2.56 29.81 -21.76
CA TYR A 917 -3.28 30.99 -22.25
C TYR A 917 -2.62 32.30 -21.81
N LEU A 918 -2.23 32.41 -20.54
CA LEU A 918 -1.59 33.61 -20.01
C LEU A 918 -0.28 33.95 -20.73
N ARG A 919 0.61 32.97 -20.87
CA ARG A 919 1.92 33.18 -21.51
C ARG A 919 1.81 33.38 -23.02
N LEU A 920 0.89 32.67 -23.69
CA LEU A 920 0.64 32.86 -25.12
C LEU A 920 0.09 34.27 -25.39
N ALA A 921 -0.92 34.69 -24.64
CA ALA A 921 -1.53 36.00 -24.80
C ALA A 921 -0.56 37.14 -24.46
N SER A 922 0.32 36.95 -23.47
CA SER A 922 1.38 37.92 -23.16
C SER A 922 2.39 38.06 -24.30
N ILE A 923 2.77 36.97 -24.97
CA ILE A 923 3.63 37.01 -26.15
C ILE A 923 2.95 37.77 -27.30
N TYR A 924 1.67 37.50 -27.59
CA TYR A 924 0.94 38.24 -28.64
C TYR A 924 0.86 39.74 -28.33
N LEU A 925 0.66 40.10 -27.06
CA LEU A 925 0.64 41.50 -26.62
C LEU A 925 2.00 42.18 -26.82
N GLN A 926 3.10 41.49 -26.50
CA GLN A 926 4.47 41.97 -26.77
C GLN A 926 4.75 42.13 -28.27
N ASN A 927 4.26 41.20 -29.10
CA ASN A 927 4.39 41.22 -30.55
C ASN A 927 3.46 42.25 -31.24
N ARG A 928 2.62 42.96 -30.48
CA ARG A 928 1.60 43.92 -30.95
C ARG A 928 0.47 43.30 -31.77
N GLU A 929 0.24 42.00 -31.62
CA GLU A 929 -0.90 41.28 -32.20
C GLU A 929 -2.12 41.36 -31.27
N TYR A 930 -2.64 42.57 -31.06
CA TYR A 930 -3.63 42.86 -30.01
C TYR A 930 -4.96 42.10 -30.17
N GLU A 931 -5.42 41.84 -31.40
CA GLU A 931 -6.64 41.06 -31.65
C GLU A 931 -6.53 39.60 -31.18
N LYS A 932 -5.40 38.95 -31.50
CA LYS A 932 -5.13 37.59 -31.03
C LYS A 932 -4.97 37.54 -29.52
N ALA A 933 -4.25 38.53 -28.96
CA ALA A 933 -4.09 38.68 -27.51
C ALA A 933 -5.46 38.81 -26.81
N LYS A 934 -6.35 39.69 -27.31
CA LYS A 934 -7.73 39.85 -26.82
C LYS A 934 -8.49 38.52 -26.83
N SER A 935 -8.48 37.81 -27.96
CA SER A 935 -9.21 36.54 -28.08
C SER A 935 -8.70 35.45 -27.12
N THR A 936 -7.39 35.41 -26.88
CA THR A 936 -6.74 34.42 -26.02
C THR A 936 -6.94 34.75 -24.53
N TYR A 937 -6.83 36.03 -24.15
CA TYR A 937 -7.18 36.47 -22.79
C TYR A 937 -8.66 36.27 -22.49
N LEU A 938 -9.57 36.46 -23.46
CA LEU A 938 -10.99 36.13 -23.26
C LEU A 938 -11.21 34.64 -22.97
N ARG A 939 -10.49 33.74 -23.67
CA ARG A 939 -10.51 32.31 -23.35
C ARG A 939 -9.97 32.04 -21.94
N ALA A 940 -8.88 32.70 -21.55
CA ALA A 940 -8.32 32.61 -20.20
C ALA A 940 -9.33 33.06 -19.13
N CYS A 941 -9.97 34.22 -19.30
CA CYS A 941 -10.97 34.74 -18.38
C CYS A 941 -12.20 33.83 -18.25
N ARG A 942 -12.58 33.11 -19.32
CA ARG A 942 -13.68 32.14 -19.29
C ARG A 942 -13.31 30.86 -18.54
N SER A 943 -12.06 30.41 -18.67
CA SER A 943 -11.58 29.19 -18.01
C SER A 943 -11.27 29.44 -16.53
N SER A 944 -10.44 30.45 -16.26
CA SER A 944 -9.97 30.78 -14.92
C SER A 944 -9.63 32.28 -14.82
N PRO A 945 -10.60 33.11 -14.40
CA PRO A 945 -10.42 34.55 -14.33
C PRO A 945 -9.45 34.92 -13.20
N SER A 946 -8.45 35.73 -13.53
CA SER A 946 -7.50 36.31 -12.58
C SER A 946 -7.28 37.80 -12.84
N CYS A 947 -6.69 38.50 -11.87
CA CYS A 947 -6.31 39.90 -12.07
C CYS A 947 -5.42 40.07 -13.31
N ARG A 948 -4.49 39.14 -13.57
CA ARG A 948 -3.60 39.18 -14.73
C ARG A 948 -4.34 38.92 -16.05
N THR A 949 -5.29 37.99 -16.10
CA THR A 949 -6.05 37.73 -17.34
C THR A 949 -6.89 38.95 -17.73
N TRP A 950 -7.58 39.54 -16.75
CA TRP A 950 -8.41 40.72 -16.95
C TRP A 950 -7.58 41.97 -17.28
N LEU A 951 -6.43 42.15 -16.63
CA LEU A 951 -5.47 43.19 -16.97
C LEU A 951 -4.98 43.02 -18.41
N GLY A 952 -4.55 41.83 -18.81
CA GLY A 952 -4.10 41.53 -20.17
C GLY A 952 -5.17 41.78 -21.24
N LEU A 953 -6.42 41.45 -20.93
CA LEU A 953 -7.57 41.78 -21.77
C LEU A 953 -7.78 43.29 -21.88
N GLY A 954 -7.78 44.01 -20.75
CA GLY A 954 -7.95 45.45 -20.70
C GLY A 954 -6.86 46.21 -21.46
N ILE A 955 -5.61 45.75 -21.36
CA ILE A 955 -4.49 46.31 -22.15
C ILE A 955 -4.71 46.06 -23.64
N SER A 956 -5.12 44.85 -24.03
CA SER A 956 -5.40 44.53 -25.44
C SER A 956 -6.49 45.45 -26.02
N CYS A 957 -7.61 45.62 -25.31
CA CYS A 957 -8.71 46.50 -25.72
C CYS A 957 -8.30 47.98 -25.76
N TYR A 958 -7.53 48.45 -24.77
CA TYR A 958 -6.99 49.82 -24.74
C TYR A 958 -6.10 50.10 -25.97
N ARG A 959 -5.24 49.14 -26.33
CA ARG A 959 -4.34 49.26 -27.50
C ARG A 959 -5.09 49.18 -28.84
N LEU A 960 -6.26 48.53 -28.88
CA LEU A 960 -7.19 48.52 -30.02
C LEU A 960 -8.07 49.78 -30.10
N GLY A 961 -8.13 50.59 -29.03
CA GLY A 961 -8.94 51.80 -28.94
C GLY A 961 -10.36 51.58 -28.45
N GLU A 962 -10.68 50.37 -27.99
CA GLU A 962 -11.98 49.96 -27.46
C GLU A 962 -12.10 50.35 -25.98
N MET A 963 -12.29 51.65 -25.73
CA MET A 963 -12.18 52.21 -24.37
C MET A 963 -13.19 51.65 -23.36
N THR A 964 -14.42 51.35 -23.81
CA THR A 964 -15.48 50.83 -22.93
C THR A 964 -15.14 49.41 -22.45
N GLU A 965 -14.75 48.53 -23.38
CA GLU A 965 -14.38 47.15 -23.03
C GLU A 965 -13.08 47.12 -22.22
N ALA A 966 -12.15 48.05 -22.49
CA ALA A 966 -10.93 48.20 -21.70
C ALA A 966 -11.25 48.60 -20.26
N GLU A 967 -12.18 49.53 -20.06
CA GLU A 967 -12.63 49.94 -18.74
C GLU A 967 -13.29 48.80 -17.97
N ASP A 968 -14.22 48.08 -18.61
CA ASP A 968 -14.93 46.95 -17.99
C ASP A 968 -13.94 45.86 -17.55
N ALA A 969 -13.00 45.47 -18.43
CA ALA A 969 -11.99 44.47 -18.11
C ALA A 969 -11.04 44.93 -16.99
N LEU A 970 -10.63 46.19 -16.97
CA LEU A 970 -9.77 46.73 -15.92
C LEU A 970 -10.50 46.90 -14.58
N ALA A 971 -11.81 47.17 -14.61
CA ALA A 971 -12.64 47.21 -13.41
C ALA A 971 -12.71 45.82 -12.77
N GLU A 972 -12.94 44.76 -13.56
CA GLU A 972 -12.89 43.37 -13.08
C GLU A 972 -11.51 43.01 -12.52
N ALA A 973 -10.42 43.44 -13.18
CA ALA A 973 -9.06 43.24 -12.66
C ALA A 973 -8.85 43.91 -11.29
N ASN A 974 -9.41 45.10 -11.10
CA ASN A 974 -9.33 45.87 -9.87
C ASN A 974 -10.18 45.26 -8.73
N ILE A 975 -11.31 44.64 -9.06
CA ILE A 975 -12.13 43.89 -8.09
C ILE A 975 -11.34 42.71 -7.52
N LEU A 976 -10.59 41.99 -8.36
CA LEU A 976 -9.81 40.82 -7.95
C LEU A 976 -8.52 41.19 -7.19
N ASN A 977 -7.84 42.26 -7.58
CA ASN A 977 -6.67 42.77 -6.85
C ASN A 977 -6.55 44.29 -6.98
N ASN A 978 -7.05 44.98 -5.95
CA ASN A 978 -7.02 46.45 -5.89
C ASN A 978 -5.65 47.05 -5.54
N GLN A 979 -4.64 46.22 -5.26
CA GLN A 979 -3.28 46.66 -4.95
C GLN A 979 -2.39 46.65 -6.19
N ASN A 980 -2.86 46.13 -7.32
CA ASN A 980 -2.05 46.05 -8.53
C ASN A 980 -1.89 47.46 -9.16
N PRO A 981 -0.68 48.05 -9.13
CA PRO A 981 -0.47 49.42 -9.60
C PRO A 981 -0.56 49.54 -11.12
N GLU A 982 -0.39 48.43 -11.86
CA GLU A 982 -0.50 48.42 -13.31
C GLU A 982 -1.96 48.57 -13.75
N VAL A 983 -2.90 47.93 -13.06
CA VAL A 983 -4.34 48.10 -13.30
C VAL A 983 -4.74 49.56 -13.11
N TRP A 984 -4.32 50.19 -12.01
CA TRP A 984 -4.55 51.61 -11.75
C TRP A 984 -3.96 52.52 -12.83
N ALA A 985 -2.79 52.15 -13.37
CA ALA A 985 -2.15 52.94 -14.42
C ALA A 985 -2.94 52.90 -15.73
N TYR A 986 -3.43 51.72 -16.13
CA TYR A 986 -4.27 51.59 -17.32
C TYR A 986 -5.66 52.21 -17.12
N LEU A 987 -6.27 52.13 -15.93
CA LEU A 987 -7.51 52.85 -15.61
C LEU A 987 -7.31 54.36 -15.73
N ALA A 988 -6.19 54.90 -15.22
CA ALA A 988 -5.87 56.32 -15.39
C ALA A 988 -5.71 56.70 -16.87
N LEU A 989 -5.06 55.87 -17.68
CA LEU A 989 -4.91 56.09 -19.12
C LEU A 989 -6.26 56.11 -19.86
N VAL A 990 -7.16 55.16 -19.55
CA VAL A 990 -8.52 55.10 -20.10
C VAL A 990 -9.34 56.33 -19.68
N CYS A 991 -9.26 56.74 -18.42
CA CYS A 991 -9.93 57.96 -17.92
C CYS A 991 -9.43 59.23 -18.62
N LEU A 992 -8.12 59.33 -18.89
CA LEU A 992 -7.54 60.46 -19.62
C LEU A 992 -8.00 60.50 -21.08
N GLN A 993 -8.08 59.35 -21.75
CA GLN A 993 -8.55 59.27 -23.13
C GLN A 993 -10.05 59.51 -23.28
N THR A 994 -10.85 59.16 -22.26
CA THR A 994 -12.30 59.44 -22.21
C THR A 994 -12.64 60.84 -21.67
N GLY A 995 -11.64 61.59 -21.18
CA GLY A 995 -11.80 62.97 -20.71
C GLY A 995 -12.28 63.11 -19.24
N ARG A 996 -12.28 62.02 -18.47
CA ARG A 996 -12.72 61.97 -17.06
C ARG A 996 -11.59 62.33 -16.10
N LYS A 997 -11.41 63.64 -15.87
CA LYS A 997 -10.27 64.21 -15.13
C LYS A 997 -10.16 63.75 -13.67
N LEU A 998 -11.26 63.81 -12.92
CA LEU A 998 -11.25 63.53 -11.47
C LEU A 998 -10.91 62.06 -11.18
N GLU A 999 -11.47 61.14 -11.96
CA GLU A 999 -11.23 59.71 -11.85
C GLU A 999 -9.79 59.35 -12.27
N ALA A 1000 -9.26 60.03 -13.29
CA ALA A 1000 -7.86 59.89 -13.70
C ALA A 1000 -6.89 60.33 -12.58
N GLU A 1001 -7.16 61.45 -11.91
CA GLU A 1001 -6.33 61.93 -10.78
C GLU A 1001 -6.36 60.99 -9.57
N GLN A 1002 -7.54 60.45 -9.25
CA GLN A 1002 -7.69 59.48 -8.18
C GLN A 1002 -6.93 58.18 -8.48
N SER A 1003 -7.07 57.67 -9.71
CA SER A 1003 -6.39 56.45 -10.15
C SER A 1003 -4.87 56.65 -10.20
N TYR A 1004 -4.41 57.81 -10.68
CA TYR A 1004 -2.99 58.17 -10.78
C TYR A 1004 -2.23 58.05 -9.46
N LYS A 1005 -2.88 58.37 -8.33
CA LYS A 1005 -2.29 58.29 -6.99
C LYS A 1005 -1.76 56.91 -6.63
N TYR A 1006 -2.33 55.86 -7.21
CA TYR A 1006 -2.01 54.46 -6.92
C TYR A 1006 -1.13 53.80 -8.00
N THR A 1007 -0.59 54.57 -8.94
CA THR A 1007 0.21 54.07 -10.09
C THR A 1007 1.71 54.00 -9.81
N LEU A 1008 2.43 53.13 -10.54
CA LEU A 1008 3.89 53.00 -10.49
C LEU A 1008 4.61 53.78 -11.61
N GLN A 1009 5.92 53.98 -11.46
CA GLN A 1009 6.74 54.87 -12.32
C GLN A 1009 6.80 54.52 -13.82
N ALA A 1010 6.52 53.28 -14.23
CA ALA A 1010 6.80 52.80 -15.58
C ALA A 1010 5.91 53.40 -16.69
N LEU A 1011 4.62 53.62 -16.41
CA LEU A 1011 3.66 54.21 -17.37
C LEU A 1011 3.53 55.73 -17.24
N LEU A 1012 4.28 56.34 -16.32
CA LEU A 1012 4.23 57.78 -16.06
C LEU A 1012 4.54 58.63 -17.30
N GLN A 1013 5.40 58.16 -18.19
CA GLN A 1013 5.78 58.91 -19.38
C GLN A 1013 4.63 58.96 -20.40
N GLU A 1014 3.93 57.84 -20.60
CA GLU A 1014 2.74 57.77 -21.47
C GLU A 1014 1.57 58.57 -20.88
N ILE A 1015 1.37 58.46 -19.57
CA ILE A 1015 0.38 59.28 -18.83
C ILE A 1015 0.69 60.78 -18.99
N ARG A 1016 1.95 61.20 -18.81
CA ARG A 1016 2.36 62.60 -18.96
C ARG A 1016 2.18 63.12 -20.38
N GLN A 1017 2.51 62.32 -21.40
CA GLN A 1017 2.28 62.70 -22.80
C GLN A 1017 0.80 62.91 -23.11
N LEU A 1018 -0.08 62.05 -22.58
CA LEU A 1018 -1.53 62.23 -22.75
C LEU A 1018 -2.04 63.44 -21.95
N GLN A 1019 -1.52 63.66 -20.75
CA GLN A 1019 -1.80 64.88 -19.98
C GLN A 1019 -1.43 66.13 -20.77
N GLU A 1020 -0.23 66.19 -21.37
CA GLU A 1020 0.20 67.31 -22.21
C GLU A 1020 -0.66 67.47 -23.47
N ARG A 1021 -1.00 66.37 -24.16
CA ARG A 1021 -1.81 66.39 -25.39
C ARG A 1021 -3.22 66.93 -25.18
N PHE A 1022 -3.84 66.60 -24.05
CA PHE A 1022 -5.22 66.98 -23.74
C PHE A 1022 -5.32 68.17 -22.77
N GLY A 1023 -4.19 68.76 -22.38
CA GLY A 1023 -4.12 69.94 -21.50
C GLY A 1023 -4.49 69.66 -20.04
N PHE A 1024 -4.21 68.45 -19.56
CA PHE A 1024 -4.39 68.06 -18.16
C PHE A 1024 -3.13 68.39 -17.35
N GLY A 1025 -3.29 69.00 -16.16
CA GLY A 1025 -2.17 69.38 -15.30
C GLY A 1025 -1.50 68.17 -14.63
N ASN A 1026 -0.24 68.35 -14.22
CA ASN A 1026 0.46 67.36 -13.40
C ASN A 1026 -0.12 67.42 -11.97
N PRO A 1027 -0.69 66.34 -11.42
CA PRO A 1027 -1.35 66.37 -10.10
C PRO A 1027 -0.38 66.57 -8.93
N PHE A 1028 0.93 66.71 -9.19
CA PHE A 1028 1.85 67.32 -8.23
C PHE A 1028 1.65 68.86 -8.20
N PHE A 1029 0.68 69.28 -7.37
CA PHE A 1029 0.43 70.60 -6.75
C PHE A 1029 -0.56 71.58 -7.43
N PRO A 1030 -1.31 72.37 -6.62
CA PRO A 1030 -1.08 72.65 -5.19
C PRO A 1030 -1.76 71.74 -4.17
#